data_AF-A0A848UCP7-F1
#
_entry.id   AF-A0A848UCP7-F1
#
_cell.length_a   1.000
_cell.length_b   1.000
_cell.length_c   1.000
_cell.angle_alpha   90.00
_cell.angle_beta   90.00
_cell.angle_gamma   90.00
#
_symmetry.space_group_name_H-M   'P 1'
#
loop_
_entity.id
_entity.type
_entity.pdbx_description
1 polymer ?
#
loop_
_entity_poly.entity_id
_entity_poly.type
_entity_poly.pdbx_seq_one_letter_code
_entity_poly.pdbx_strand_id
1 'polypeptide(L)'
;QCATTTRSGTPTREDGRDMGLPDWWTRTRCGLMFQANLASVPAWAPIGEYAGWYRAHVDGGTRDVLLHPSPLVETLAHHRDRWDHVDSYADFLPFLTFDEFDADAWTSLARDLGAGYAVMVAKHHDGLCWWDAPGSQLTVMGDGPKRNVLAEFSAACERAGLVFGTQYSLLDWTDARYPGRAYVDDVVHPQVLDLVRRFGSRMLWGDGHWGAGGDHWRSDDLLGAARAHDSDVVVNDRWWAAHADVRTFEYQMPPDIVHSPWELRRGLGGGLGYNRAERAEHLLDANGIVSLLTEVVAKGGHLLLCIGPDATGAIPDVVQERLRAAGGWIRRHAELISDGQPWRHWGDEGCRYLDVNGIVHVVDVGGGGRFPHLLPDVARVTAIESLDGAPMRFEQGSDGVQLERRPRHRDRLPTVYRVELEEPPEPPIELFARTAPEPIPLAPLLADAAPGTVVQLGDGTYVGPADVPSAVTLRGLGPDRTRIVGTPPSAPGSRRQAPITLQSRARIEHCHLERPEERIAWLPLPVVELVGEGTSMVGCHVAGHVAVSGDQARIVSCEAGGVVVSGADAAEICRSTFVGMQWDCAVDLDGGAGHVVEGCDVHDALQALRLTGTVEASVRGNRIRARWWGVQLVDTEGTEVIGNSMTATMRAVDVDGGTLTRVTSNAVIDGDTGCIVQRGASDVEITGNHWQGCRVGLLTWDAGRVRQRDNTTVDAGEADVVNGP
;
A
#
# COMPACT_ATOMS: atom_id res chain seq x y z
N GLN A 1 -6.55 11.80 20.37
CA GLN A 1 -7.20 11.16 21.53
C GLN A 1 -8.51 10.54 21.06
N CYS A 2 -8.52 9.22 20.84
CA CYS A 2 -9.68 8.32 20.90
C CYS A 2 -9.11 6.92 20.64
N ALA A 3 -8.73 6.23 21.72
CA ALA A 3 -8.44 4.80 21.65
C ALA A 3 -9.78 4.07 21.72
N THR A 4 -10.39 3.81 20.58
CA THR A 4 -11.57 2.94 20.51
C THR A 4 -11.10 1.50 20.60
N THR A 5 -11.38 0.90 21.75
CA THR A 5 -11.36 -0.55 21.95
C THR A 5 -12.37 -1.13 20.96
N THR A 6 -11.89 -1.86 19.95
CA THR A 6 -12.74 -2.69 19.09
C THR A 6 -13.38 -3.77 19.95
N ARG A 7 -14.65 -3.58 20.35
CA ARG A 7 -15.45 -4.69 20.87
C ARG A 7 -15.74 -5.62 19.70
N SER A 8 -14.97 -6.70 19.61
CA SER A 8 -15.11 -7.80 18.64
C SER A 8 -16.34 -8.67 18.91
N GLY A 9 -17.53 -8.05 19.00
CA GLY A 9 -18.79 -8.77 19.07
C GLY A 9 -19.51 -8.67 17.74
N THR A 10 -19.71 -9.80 17.05
CA THR A 10 -20.62 -9.86 15.91
C THR A 10 -22.05 -9.49 16.35
N PRO A 11 -22.80 -8.71 15.56
CA PRO A 11 -24.21 -8.45 15.83
C PRO A 11 -24.98 -9.77 15.78
N THR A 12 -25.78 -10.03 16.81
CA THR A 12 -26.64 -11.21 16.92
C THR A 12 -28.06 -10.84 16.55
N ARG A 13 -28.76 -11.75 15.84
CA ARG A 13 -30.21 -11.65 15.64
C ARG A 13 -30.95 -11.75 16.97
N GLU A 14 -32.21 -11.31 17.02
CA GLU A 14 -33.10 -11.52 18.19
C GLU A 14 -33.24 -13.01 18.59
N ASP A 15 -32.87 -13.95 17.73
CA ASP A 15 -32.84 -15.40 18.00
C ASP A 15 -31.48 -15.95 18.50
N GLY A 16 -30.48 -15.08 18.72
CA GLY A 16 -29.17 -15.43 19.27
C GLY A 16 -28.20 -16.12 18.31
N ARG A 17 -28.47 -16.13 16.99
CA ARG A 17 -27.51 -16.61 15.97
C ARG A 17 -26.60 -15.49 15.48
N ASP A 18 -25.35 -15.88 15.19
CA ASP A 18 -24.33 -15.06 14.52
C ASP A 18 -24.83 -14.66 13.12
N MET A 19 -24.88 -13.37 12.81
CA MET A 19 -25.19 -12.90 11.45
C MET A 19 -23.94 -13.09 10.58
N GLY A 20 -23.69 -14.33 10.15
CA GLY A 20 -22.62 -14.62 9.20
C GLY A 20 -22.76 -13.79 7.93
N LEU A 21 -21.64 -13.57 7.23
CA LEU A 21 -21.62 -12.90 5.93
C LEU A 21 -22.53 -13.62 4.93
N PRO A 22 -23.21 -12.90 4.03
CA PRO A 22 -24.08 -13.51 3.02
C PRO A 22 -23.37 -14.54 2.15
N ASP A 23 -24.10 -15.56 1.71
CA ASP A 23 -23.61 -16.62 0.81
C ASP A 23 -22.95 -16.06 -0.46
N TRP A 24 -23.49 -14.96 -0.98
CA TRP A 24 -22.97 -14.32 -2.18
C TRP A 24 -21.53 -13.85 -1.96
N TRP A 25 -21.23 -13.24 -0.81
CA TRP A 25 -19.91 -12.74 -0.50
C TRP A 25 -18.94 -13.88 -0.19
N THR A 26 -19.35 -14.85 0.65
CA THR A 26 -18.46 -15.95 1.09
C THR A 26 -17.99 -16.83 -0.07
N ARG A 27 -18.80 -16.95 -1.14
CA ARG A 27 -18.47 -17.77 -2.32
C ARG A 27 -17.74 -17.03 -3.44
N THR A 28 -17.71 -15.70 -3.44
CA THR A 28 -17.12 -14.91 -4.53
C THR A 28 -15.85 -14.20 -4.07
N ARG A 29 -14.67 -14.77 -4.31
CA ARG A 29 -13.38 -14.16 -3.88
C ARG A 29 -12.84 -13.06 -4.80
N CYS A 30 -13.52 -12.78 -5.91
CA CYS A 30 -13.10 -11.79 -6.90
C CYS A 30 -14.26 -10.87 -7.28
N GLY A 31 -14.02 -9.56 -7.24
CA GLY A 31 -14.90 -8.51 -7.71
C GLY A 31 -14.19 -7.56 -8.68
N LEU A 32 -14.98 -6.83 -9.47
CA LEU A 32 -14.49 -5.79 -10.38
C LEU A 32 -15.15 -4.44 -10.07
N MET A 33 -14.35 -3.42 -9.78
CA MET A 33 -14.79 -2.05 -9.56
C MET A 33 -14.55 -1.20 -10.80
N PHE A 34 -15.53 -0.37 -11.16
CA PHE A 34 -15.46 0.61 -12.24
C PHE A 34 -15.34 2.03 -11.66
N GLN A 35 -14.12 2.57 -11.70
CA GLN A 35 -13.75 3.90 -11.23
C GLN A 35 -13.86 4.93 -12.36
N ALA A 36 -15.00 5.62 -12.38
CA ALA A 36 -15.23 6.78 -13.24
C ALA A 36 -15.73 7.96 -12.42
N ASN A 37 -15.23 9.15 -12.72
CA ASN A 37 -15.68 10.43 -12.15
C ASN A 37 -15.36 11.54 -13.17
N LEU A 38 -15.50 12.81 -12.79
CA LEU A 38 -15.23 13.89 -13.74
C LEU A 38 -13.76 13.95 -14.16
N ALA A 39 -12.84 13.45 -13.33
CA ALA A 39 -11.43 13.36 -13.64
C ALA A 39 -11.11 12.33 -14.74
N SER A 40 -12.07 11.48 -15.14
CA SER A 40 -11.95 10.63 -16.33
C SER A 40 -11.81 11.41 -17.64
N VAL A 41 -12.15 12.72 -17.65
CA VAL A 41 -11.92 13.59 -18.81
C VAL A 41 -10.43 13.93 -18.98
N PRO A 42 -9.77 14.60 -18.02
CA PRO A 42 -8.33 14.81 -18.11
C PRO A 42 -7.57 13.50 -17.99
N ALA A 43 -8.06 12.54 -17.19
CA ALA A 43 -7.52 11.19 -16.99
C ALA A 43 -5.99 11.18 -16.84
N TRP A 44 -5.46 12.05 -15.98
CA TRP A 44 -4.02 12.27 -15.92
C TRP A 44 -3.53 12.49 -14.49
N ALA A 45 -2.46 11.80 -14.12
CA ALA A 45 -1.62 12.05 -12.96
C ALA A 45 -0.22 11.50 -13.28
N PRO A 46 0.86 11.95 -12.62
CA PRO A 46 2.16 11.30 -12.77
C PRO A 46 2.06 9.81 -12.42
N ILE A 47 2.88 8.96 -13.06
CA ILE A 47 2.83 7.51 -12.84
C ILE A 47 3.09 7.20 -11.36
N GLY A 48 2.21 6.37 -10.76
CA GLY A 48 2.23 6.06 -9.33
C GLY A 48 1.18 6.81 -8.50
N GLU A 49 0.46 7.76 -9.11
CA GLU A 49 -0.56 8.61 -8.47
C GLU A 49 -1.96 8.49 -9.12
N TYR A 50 -2.99 8.92 -8.39
CA TYR A 50 -4.39 8.71 -8.71
C TYR A 50 -4.94 9.80 -9.63
N ALA A 51 -5.12 9.48 -10.92
CA ALA A 51 -5.82 10.37 -11.86
C ALA A 51 -7.23 10.78 -11.38
N GLY A 52 -7.91 9.93 -10.61
CA GLY A 52 -9.22 10.23 -10.02
C GLY A 52 -9.23 11.41 -9.03
N TRP A 53 -8.06 11.87 -8.59
CA TRP A 53 -7.85 13.01 -7.69
C TRP A 53 -7.47 14.31 -8.42
N TYR A 54 -7.60 14.34 -9.75
CA TYR A 54 -7.18 15.47 -10.60
C TYR A 54 -7.55 16.85 -10.04
N ARG A 55 -8.80 17.01 -9.54
CA ARG A 55 -9.25 18.25 -8.91
C ARG A 55 -8.33 18.70 -7.76
N ALA A 56 -8.06 17.81 -6.81
CA ALA A 56 -7.19 18.10 -5.67
C ALA A 56 -5.76 18.39 -6.11
N HIS A 57 -5.30 17.79 -7.22
CA HIS A 57 -3.96 18.02 -7.74
C HIS A 57 -3.81 19.38 -8.45
N VAL A 58 -4.87 19.93 -9.04
CA VAL A 58 -4.86 21.27 -9.66
C VAL A 58 -5.32 22.40 -8.73
N ASP A 59 -6.05 22.07 -7.66
CA ASP A 59 -6.54 23.02 -6.65
C ASP A 59 -5.99 22.68 -5.25
N GLY A 60 -4.89 23.35 -4.89
CA GLY A 60 -4.26 23.23 -3.57
C GLY A 60 -5.11 23.75 -2.41
N GLY A 61 -6.25 24.40 -2.67
CA GLY A 61 -7.22 24.82 -1.65
C GLY A 61 -8.24 23.74 -1.27
N THR A 62 -8.17 22.57 -1.89
CA THR A 62 -9.12 21.48 -1.63
C THR A 62 -8.96 20.94 -0.21
N ARG A 63 -10.05 20.96 0.56
CA ARG A 63 -10.09 20.45 1.94
C ARG A 63 -10.06 18.93 2.01
N ASP A 64 -9.60 18.42 3.16
CA ASP A 64 -9.59 16.99 3.50
C ASP A 64 -8.84 16.11 2.48
N VAL A 65 -7.90 16.73 1.76
CA VAL A 65 -6.92 16.03 0.91
C VAL A 65 -5.83 15.49 1.82
N LEU A 66 -6.02 14.23 2.20
CA LEU A 66 -5.02 13.43 2.90
C LEU A 66 -4.50 12.36 1.94
N LEU A 67 -3.35 11.78 2.25
CA LEU A 67 -2.78 10.62 1.56
C LEU A 67 -2.34 10.85 0.10
N HIS A 68 -2.44 12.07 -0.42
CA HIS A 68 -2.01 12.43 -1.77
C HIS A 68 -1.34 13.81 -1.76
N PRO A 69 -0.26 14.02 -2.53
CA PRO A 69 0.36 15.34 -2.61
C PRO A 69 -0.58 16.32 -3.34
N SER A 70 -0.68 17.53 -2.82
CA SER A 70 -1.52 18.59 -3.40
C SER A 70 -0.93 19.99 -3.12
N PRO A 71 -0.92 20.89 -4.13
CA PRO A 71 -1.11 20.58 -5.55
C PRO A 71 0.08 19.78 -6.11
N LEU A 72 -0.09 19.17 -7.29
CA LEU A 72 1.00 18.51 -8.03
C LEU A 72 1.41 19.36 -9.22
N VAL A 73 2.68 19.79 -9.26
CA VAL A 73 3.21 20.65 -10.33
C VAL A 73 3.20 19.99 -11.69
N GLU A 74 3.32 18.66 -11.76
CA GLU A 74 3.21 17.91 -13.00
C GLU A 74 1.78 17.97 -13.54
N THR A 75 0.77 17.88 -12.65
CA THR A 75 -0.64 18.00 -13.02
C THR A 75 -0.98 19.44 -13.42
N LEU A 76 -0.43 20.44 -12.73
CA LEU A 76 -0.56 21.85 -13.11
C LEU A 76 0.07 22.11 -14.49
N ALA A 77 1.25 21.54 -14.76
CA ALA A 77 1.89 21.65 -16.06
C ALA A 77 1.07 21.00 -17.17
N HIS A 78 0.52 19.81 -16.93
CA HIS A 78 -0.39 19.14 -17.85
C HIS A 78 -1.67 19.94 -18.09
N HIS A 79 -2.27 20.48 -17.03
CA HIS A 79 -3.47 21.31 -17.11
C HIS A 79 -3.23 22.56 -17.96
N ARG A 80 -2.12 23.27 -17.70
CA ARG A 80 -1.72 24.45 -18.48
C ARG A 80 -1.47 24.14 -19.97
N ASP A 81 -0.92 22.97 -20.28
CA ASP A 81 -0.62 22.59 -21.68
C ASP A 81 -1.87 22.16 -22.46
N ARG A 82 -2.80 21.45 -21.81
CA ARG A 82 -3.91 20.76 -22.50
C ARG A 82 -5.29 21.36 -22.25
N TRP A 83 -5.44 22.09 -21.15
CA TRP A 83 -6.72 22.50 -20.60
C TRP A 83 -6.71 23.97 -20.17
N ASP A 84 -5.85 24.81 -20.78
CA ASP A 84 -5.78 26.25 -20.54
C ASP A 84 -7.10 27.01 -20.78
N HIS A 85 -8.02 26.41 -21.53
CA HIS A 85 -9.36 26.90 -21.83
C HIS A 85 -10.43 26.41 -20.84
N VAL A 86 -10.07 25.59 -19.86
CA VAL A 86 -10.96 25.09 -18.80
C VAL A 86 -10.73 25.94 -17.55
N ASP A 87 -11.67 26.85 -17.25
CA ASP A 87 -11.51 27.81 -16.15
C ASP A 87 -11.72 27.17 -14.77
N SER A 88 -12.64 26.20 -14.68
CA SER A 88 -12.95 25.49 -13.44
C SER A 88 -13.06 23.98 -13.68
N TYR A 89 -12.80 23.19 -12.65
CA TYR A 89 -12.91 21.73 -12.75
C TYR A 89 -14.32 21.26 -13.16
N ALA A 90 -15.38 22.01 -12.83
CA ALA A 90 -16.74 21.67 -13.25
C ALA A 90 -16.95 21.80 -14.77
N ASP A 91 -16.15 22.64 -15.44
CA ASP A 91 -16.23 22.85 -16.89
C ASP A 91 -15.72 21.64 -17.70
N PHE A 92 -15.20 20.61 -17.03
CA PHE A 92 -14.94 19.31 -17.66
C PHE A 92 -16.23 18.55 -18.00
N LEU A 93 -17.37 18.84 -17.34
CA LEU A 93 -18.57 17.99 -17.43
C LEU A 93 -19.10 17.78 -18.87
N PRO A 94 -19.11 18.81 -19.75
CA PRO A 94 -19.53 18.63 -21.14
C PRO A 94 -18.63 17.68 -21.96
N PHE A 95 -17.39 17.46 -21.52
CA PHE A 95 -16.43 16.57 -22.19
C PHE A 95 -16.52 15.12 -21.70
N LEU A 96 -17.29 14.84 -20.64
CA LEU A 96 -17.59 13.50 -20.17
C LEU A 96 -18.76 12.93 -20.99
N THR A 97 -18.49 12.53 -22.24
CA THR A 97 -19.54 12.17 -23.21
C THR A 97 -20.20 10.84 -22.88
N PHE A 98 -19.42 9.84 -22.46
CA PHE A 98 -19.91 8.50 -22.13
C PHE A 98 -20.75 7.84 -23.24
N ASP A 99 -20.44 8.14 -24.51
CA ASP A 99 -21.14 7.69 -25.72
C ASP A 99 -20.78 6.26 -26.15
N GLU A 100 -19.62 5.76 -25.76
CA GLU A 100 -19.17 4.38 -25.95
C GLU A 100 -19.48 3.48 -24.74
N PHE A 101 -20.09 4.02 -23.68
CA PHE A 101 -20.52 3.23 -22.53
C PHE A 101 -21.62 2.22 -22.90
N ASP A 102 -21.33 0.95 -22.63
CA ASP A 102 -22.23 -0.18 -22.71
C ASP A 102 -22.16 -1.01 -21.41
N ALA A 103 -23.27 -1.00 -20.66
CA ALA A 103 -23.41 -1.70 -19.39
C ALA A 103 -23.31 -3.23 -19.52
N ASP A 104 -23.81 -3.81 -20.62
CA ASP A 104 -23.70 -5.24 -20.88
C ASP A 104 -22.27 -5.63 -21.24
N ALA A 105 -21.53 -4.76 -21.95
CA ALA A 105 -20.10 -4.97 -22.22
C ALA A 105 -19.27 -4.94 -20.93
N TRP A 106 -19.52 -3.98 -20.03
CA TRP A 106 -18.84 -3.90 -18.73
C TRP A 106 -19.11 -5.13 -17.86
N THR A 107 -20.36 -5.55 -17.75
CA THR A 107 -20.70 -6.77 -16.97
C THR A 107 -20.19 -8.05 -17.63
N SER A 108 -20.13 -8.11 -18.97
CA SER A 108 -19.46 -9.20 -19.67
C SER A 108 -17.98 -9.27 -19.32
N LEU A 109 -17.30 -8.13 -19.26
CA LEU A 109 -15.89 -8.07 -18.87
C LEU A 109 -15.67 -8.56 -17.42
N ALA A 110 -16.56 -8.20 -16.50
CA ALA A 110 -16.52 -8.70 -15.12
C ALA A 110 -16.64 -10.24 -15.05
N ARG A 111 -17.59 -10.82 -15.80
CA ARG A 111 -17.71 -12.29 -15.91
C ARG A 111 -16.51 -12.93 -16.62
N ASP A 112 -15.96 -12.24 -17.61
CA ASP A 112 -14.76 -12.66 -18.33
C ASP A 112 -13.50 -12.60 -17.46
N LEU A 113 -13.51 -11.89 -16.33
CA LEU A 113 -12.50 -12.00 -15.28
C LEU A 113 -12.78 -13.18 -14.34
N GLY A 114 -14.05 -13.56 -14.17
CA GLY A 114 -14.51 -14.49 -13.14
C GLY A 114 -14.98 -13.80 -11.85
N ALA A 115 -15.33 -12.51 -11.94
CA ALA A 115 -15.88 -11.77 -10.82
C ALA A 115 -17.31 -12.24 -10.49
N GLY A 116 -17.64 -12.30 -9.20
CA GLY A 116 -19.00 -12.61 -8.72
C GLY A 116 -19.83 -11.38 -8.34
N TYR A 117 -19.16 -10.24 -8.17
CA TYR A 117 -19.79 -8.96 -7.88
C TYR A 117 -19.09 -7.83 -8.66
N ALA A 118 -19.84 -6.78 -8.95
CA ALA A 118 -19.35 -5.62 -9.66
C ALA A 118 -19.75 -4.33 -8.92
N VAL A 119 -18.78 -3.43 -8.74
CA VAL A 119 -18.94 -2.20 -7.96
C VAL A 119 -18.78 -0.99 -8.87
N MET A 120 -19.77 -0.12 -8.96
CA MET A 120 -19.62 1.16 -9.66
C MET A 120 -19.36 2.28 -8.66
N VAL A 121 -18.44 3.19 -8.97
CA VAL A 121 -18.33 4.45 -8.23
C VAL A 121 -19.57 5.28 -8.51
N ALA A 122 -20.49 5.33 -7.54
CA ALA A 122 -21.73 6.07 -7.66
C ALA A 122 -21.46 7.58 -7.48
N LYS A 123 -20.59 7.92 -6.52
CA LYS A 123 -20.11 9.28 -6.26
C LYS A 123 -18.68 9.25 -5.72
N HIS A 124 -17.77 10.00 -6.36
CA HIS A 124 -16.39 10.20 -5.88
C HIS A 124 -16.26 11.50 -5.07
N HIS A 125 -15.05 11.82 -4.59
CA HIS A 125 -14.76 13.04 -3.81
C HIS A 125 -15.09 14.34 -4.56
N ASP A 126 -15.11 14.31 -5.89
CA ASP A 126 -15.47 15.45 -6.73
C ASP A 126 -16.98 15.73 -6.80
N GLY A 127 -17.81 14.92 -6.13
CA GLY A 127 -19.24 15.17 -5.94
C GLY A 127 -20.14 14.79 -7.11
N LEU A 128 -19.58 14.41 -8.27
CA LEU A 128 -20.37 14.02 -9.43
C LEU A 128 -21.13 12.71 -9.15
N CYS A 129 -22.46 12.76 -9.26
CA CYS A 129 -23.32 11.58 -9.11
C CYS A 129 -23.72 10.99 -10.47
N TRP A 130 -23.59 9.67 -10.61
CA TRP A 130 -23.92 8.92 -11.83
C TRP A 130 -25.42 8.59 -12.02
N TRP A 131 -26.28 9.25 -11.23
CA TRP A 131 -27.74 9.13 -11.27
C TRP A 131 -28.41 10.43 -10.83
N ASP A 132 -29.74 10.49 -10.90
CA ASP A 132 -30.59 11.58 -10.39
C ASP A 132 -30.60 11.62 -8.85
N ALA A 133 -29.43 11.84 -8.26
CA ALA A 133 -29.19 11.69 -6.83
C ALA A 133 -29.98 12.71 -5.99
N PRO A 134 -30.71 12.27 -4.94
CA PRO A 134 -31.44 13.18 -4.09
C PRO A 134 -30.48 14.18 -3.42
N GLY A 135 -30.93 15.43 -3.35
CA GLY A 135 -30.16 16.50 -2.70
C GLY A 135 -28.93 16.99 -3.47
N SER A 136 -28.64 16.51 -4.69
CA SER A 136 -27.53 17.00 -5.53
C SER A 136 -28.02 17.65 -6.82
N GLN A 137 -27.32 18.70 -7.26
CA GLN A 137 -27.47 19.29 -8.60
C GLN A 137 -26.37 18.83 -9.56
N LEU A 138 -25.21 18.42 -9.04
CA LEU A 138 -24.09 17.94 -9.84
C LEU A 138 -24.29 16.45 -10.14
N THR A 139 -25.04 16.19 -11.21
CA THR A 139 -25.35 14.84 -11.68
C THR A 139 -25.16 14.75 -13.17
N VAL A 140 -24.88 13.54 -13.67
CA VAL A 140 -24.80 13.24 -15.10
C VAL A 140 -26.13 13.39 -15.86
N MET A 141 -27.23 13.70 -15.15
CA MET A 141 -28.53 14.01 -15.76
C MET A 141 -28.59 15.45 -16.29
N GLY A 142 -27.81 16.36 -15.71
CA GLY A 142 -27.79 17.77 -16.10
C GLY A 142 -26.99 18.01 -17.37
N ASP A 143 -25.78 17.46 -17.43
CA ASP A 143 -24.90 17.50 -18.61
C ASP A 143 -24.03 16.24 -18.72
N GLY A 144 -23.16 16.17 -19.73
CA GLY A 144 -22.41 14.95 -20.05
C GLY A 144 -23.30 13.92 -20.74
N PRO A 145 -23.45 12.67 -20.22
CA PRO A 145 -24.18 11.62 -20.91
C PRO A 145 -25.71 11.77 -20.86
N LYS A 146 -26.25 12.63 -19.98
CA LYS A 146 -27.70 12.95 -19.86
C LYS A 146 -28.60 11.72 -19.71
N ARG A 147 -28.08 10.68 -19.06
CA ARG A 147 -28.76 9.41 -18.78
C ARG A 147 -28.32 8.83 -17.44
N ASN A 148 -29.17 7.97 -16.87
CA ASN A 148 -28.89 7.34 -15.58
C ASN A 148 -28.00 6.11 -15.78
N VAL A 149 -26.70 6.36 -15.89
CA VAL A 149 -25.67 5.33 -16.10
C VAL A 149 -25.68 4.28 -14.99
N LEU A 150 -25.91 4.71 -13.74
CA LEU A 150 -26.01 3.78 -12.60
C LEU A 150 -27.19 2.81 -12.73
N ALA A 151 -28.36 3.29 -13.17
CA ALA A 151 -29.52 2.44 -13.43
C ALA A 151 -29.23 1.39 -14.52
N GLU A 152 -28.63 1.83 -15.62
CA GLU A 152 -28.27 0.96 -16.74
C GLU A 152 -27.31 -0.16 -16.29
N PHE A 153 -26.30 0.20 -15.48
CA PHE A 153 -25.32 -0.73 -14.96
C PHE A 153 -25.89 -1.69 -13.91
N SER A 154 -26.70 -1.21 -12.97
CA SER A 154 -27.42 -2.05 -11.98
C SER A 154 -28.28 -3.10 -12.70
N ALA A 155 -29.08 -2.69 -13.68
CA ALA A 155 -29.91 -3.61 -14.46
C ALA A 155 -29.09 -4.61 -15.28
N ALA A 156 -27.92 -4.22 -15.79
CA ALA A 156 -27.02 -5.14 -16.49
C ALA A 156 -26.41 -6.17 -15.53
N CYS A 157 -26.06 -5.78 -14.30
CA CYS A 157 -25.56 -6.71 -13.29
C CYS A 157 -26.60 -7.79 -12.97
N GLU A 158 -27.86 -7.40 -12.80
CA GLU A 158 -28.98 -8.33 -12.60
C GLU A 158 -29.10 -9.33 -13.77
N ARG A 159 -29.10 -8.83 -15.02
CA ARG A 159 -29.14 -9.70 -16.22
C ARG A 159 -27.93 -10.63 -16.33
N ALA A 160 -26.76 -10.17 -15.89
CA ALA A 160 -25.51 -10.91 -15.94
C ALA A 160 -25.35 -11.92 -14.79
N GLY A 161 -26.20 -11.85 -13.76
CA GLY A 161 -26.07 -12.67 -12.54
C GLY A 161 -24.93 -12.22 -11.62
N LEU A 162 -24.53 -10.95 -11.70
CA LEU A 162 -23.53 -10.34 -10.82
C LEU A 162 -24.21 -9.65 -9.64
N VAL A 163 -23.63 -9.76 -8.45
CA VAL A 163 -24.07 -8.92 -7.33
C VAL A 163 -23.66 -7.48 -7.60
N PHE A 164 -24.63 -6.58 -7.61
CA PHE A 164 -24.40 -5.16 -7.81
C PHE A 164 -23.98 -4.48 -6.50
N GLY A 165 -22.93 -3.66 -6.59
CA GLY A 165 -22.41 -2.85 -5.50
C GLY A 165 -22.10 -1.42 -5.92
N THR A 166 -21.92 -0.55 -4.94
CA THR A 166 -21.63 0.87 -5.15
C THR A 166 -20.52 1.35 -4.23
N GLN A 167 -19.57 2.09 -4.78
CA GLN A 167 -18.66 2.92 -4.00
C GLN A 167 -19.27 4.31 -3.83
N TYR A 168 -19.24 4.83 -2.61
CA TYR A 168 -19.77 6.14 -2.27
C TYR A 168 -18.78 6.92 -1.41
N SER A 169 -18.43 8.13 -1.84
CA SER A 169 -17.61 9.02 -1.03
C SER A 169 -18.43 9.86 -0.07
N LEU A 170 -18.01 9.85 1.20
CA LEU A 170 -18.46 10.77 2.24
C LEU A 170 -17.92 12.19 2.02
N LEU A 171 -16.76 12.34 1.37
CA LEU A 171 -16.24 13.65 0.96
C LEU A 171 -17.05 14.21 -0.20
N ASP A 172 -17.20 15.53 -0.22
CA ASP A 172 -17.71 16.27 -1.36
C ASP A 172 -17.04 17.63 -1.46
N TRP A 173 -16.08 17.73 -2.37
CA TRP A 173 -15.34 18.97 -2.58
C TRP A 173 -16.17 20.05 -3.25
N THR A 174 -17.34 19.73 -3.83
CA THR A 174 -18.22 20.71 -4.50
C THR A 174 -19.34 21.23 -3.60
N ASP A 175 -19.80 20.43 -2.64
CA ASP A 175 -20.97 20.78 -1.85
C ASP A 175 -20.62 21.75 -0.71
N ALA A 176 -21.19 22.95 -0.75
CA ALA A 176 -21.01 23.97 0.29
C ALA A 176 -21.52 23.53 1.68
N ARG A 177 -22.44 22.55 1.74
CA ARG A 177 -22.94 21.99 3.00
C ARG A 177 -21.93 21.04 3.63
N TYR A 178 -21.04 20.41 2.86
CA TYR A 178 -20.03 19.49 3.40
C TYR A 178 -19.11 20.25 4.37
N PRO A 179 -18.64 19.65 5.49
CA PRO A 179 -19.10 18.40 6.05
C PRO A 179 -20.33 18.56 6.97
N GLY A 180 -20.93 19.75 7.11
CA GLY A 180 -21.97 20.07 8.09
C GLY A 180 -23.20 19.14 8.09
N ARG A 181 -24.00 19.21 9.17
CA ARG A 181 -25.10 18.27 9.41
C ARG A 181 -26.17 18.23 8.31
N ALA A 182 -26.42 19.35 7.65
CA ALA A 182 -27.32 19.42 6.48
C ALA A 182 -26.80 18.54 5.31
N TYR A 183 -25.50 18.43 5.10
CA TYR A 183 -24.95 17.52 4.09
C TYR A 183 -25.19 16.05 4.48
N VAL A 184 -25.06 15.71 5.77
CA VAL A 184 -25.34 14.34 6.25
C VAL A 184 -26.81 13.97 6.04
N ASP A 185 -27.71 14.84 6.51
CA ASP A 185 -29.16 14.55 6.56
C ASP A 185 -29.86 14.74 5.20
N ASP A 186 -29.43 15.70 4.38
CA ASP A 186 -30.08 16.02 3.10
C ASP A 186 -29.39 15.41 1.87
N VAL A 187 -28.15 14.92 2.01
CA VAL A 187 -27.35 14.37 0.90
C VAL A 187 -26.92 12.94 1.18
N VAL A 188 -26.03 12.71 2.15
CA VAL A 188 -25.41 11.39 2.36
C VAL A 188 -26.44 10.31 2.66
N HIS A 189 -27.30 10.52 3.66
CA HIS A 189 -28.28 9.51 4.07
C HIS A 189 -29.30 9.23 2.96
N PRO A 190 -29.96 10.25 2.36
CA PRO A 190 -30.87 10.02 1.25
C PRO A 190 -30.22 9.32 0.05
N GLN A 191 -29.00 9.71 -0.34
CA GLN A 191 -28.31 9.13 -1.48
C GLN A 191 -27.97 7.66 -1.24
N VAL A 192 -27.32 7.33 -0.12
CA VAL A 192 -26.91 5.95 0.17
C VAL A 192 -28.13 5.03 0.32
N LEU A 193 -29.22 5.50 0.95
CA LEU A 193 -30.44 4.71 1.04
C LEU A 193 -31.13 4.52 -0.32
N ASP A 194 -31.02 5.49 -1.23
CA ASP A 194 -31.52 5.38 -2.60
C ASP A 194 -30.72 4.33 -3.41
N LEU A 195 -29.39 4.27 -3.25
CA LEU A 195 -28.53 3.23 -3.83
C LEU A 195 -29.00 1.81 -3.47
N VAL A 196 -29.37 1.60 -2.21
CA VAL A 196 -29.88 0.31 -1.74
C VAL A 196 -31.31 0.07 -2.23
N ARG A 197 -32.22 1.04 -2.04
CA ARG A 197 -33.67 0.84 -2.25
C ARG A 197 -34.09 0.80 -3.71
N ARG A 198 -33.49 1.64 -4.55
CA ARG A 198 -33.88 1.79 -5.96
C ARG A 198 -33.03 0.94 -6.88
N PHE A 199 -31.74 0.78 -6.56
CA PHE A 199 -30.79 0.10 -7.44
C PHE A 199 -30.31 -1.26 -6.90
N GLY A 200 -30.70 -1.64 -5.68
CA GLY A 200 -30.38 -2.96 -5.12
C GLY A 200 -28.91 -3.16 -4.81
N SER A 201 -28.17 -2.10 -4.45
CA SER A 201 -26.77 -2.23 -4.07
C SER A 201 -26.62 -3.08 -2.81
N ARG A 202 -25.89 -4.20 -2.93
CA ARG A 202 -25.60 -5.14 -1.82
C ARG A 202 -24.17 -5.04 -1.29
N MET A 203 -23.30 -4.32 -1.97
CA MET A 203 -21.99 -3.93 -1.44
C MET A 203 -21.95 -2.41 -1.32
N LEU A 204 -21.89 -1.89 -0.09
CA LEU A 204 -21.71 -0.48 0.19
C LEU A 204 -20.25 -0.21 0.54
N TRP A 205 -19.48 0.14 -0.48
CA TRP A 205 -18.06 0.47 -0.32
C TRP A 205 -17.91 1.96 0.05
N GLY A 206 -17.75 2.25 1.34
CA GLY A 206 -17.58 3.62 1.83
C GLY A 206 -16.16 4.13 1.59
N ASP A 207 -16.01 5.45 1.41
CA ASP A 207 -14.70 6.10 1.36
C ASP A 207 -14.77 7.55 1.86
N GLY A 208 -13.64 8.14 2.25
CA GLY A 208 -13.62 9.54 2.68
C GLY A 208 -14.05 9.79 4.13
N HIS A 209 -14.14 8.76 4.96
CA HIS A 209 -14.57 8.85 6.36
C HIS A 209 -13.77 9.83 7.22
N TRP A 210 -12.50 10.07 6.87
CA TRP A 210 -11.58 10.94 7.60
C TRP A 210 -12.03 12.40 7.63
N GLY A 211 -12.91 12.83 6.72
CA GLY A 211 -13.40 14.21 6.67
C GLY A 211 -14.15 14.68 7.91
N ALA A 212 -14.78 13.78 8.68
CA ALA A 212 -15.50 14.18 9.89
C ALA A 212 -15.71 13.11 10.99
N GLY A 213 -15.43 11.83 10.73
CA GLY A 213 -15.64 10.77 11.73
C GLY A 213 -17.00 10.05 11.64
N GLY A 214 -17.07 8.78 12.07
CA GLY A 214 -18.28 7.96 11.99
C GLY A 214 -19.50 8.51 12.75
N ASP A 215 -19.30 9.04 13.95
CA ASP A 215 -20.36 9.68 14.77
C ASP A 215 -20.99 10.87 14.04
N HIS A 216 -20.15 11.67 13.38
CA HIS A 216 -20.61 12.84 12.62
C HIS A 216 -21.42 12.42 11.40
N TRP A 217 -20.93 11.42 10.66
CA TRP A 217 -21.62 10.81 9.52
C TRP A 217 -22.90 10.06 9.91
N ARG A 218 -23.08 9.76 11.21
CA ARG A 218 -24.13 8.89 11.74
C ARG A 218 -24.13 7.53 11.02
N SER A 219 -22.94 6.97 10.83
CA SER A 219 -22.76 5.77 10.02
C SER A 219 -23.61 4.60 10.54
N ASP A 220 -23.71 4.42 11.86
CA ASP A 220 -24.54 3.36 12.44
C ASP A 220 -26.04 3.51 12.11
N ASP A 221 -26.58 4.73 12.19
CA ASP A 221 -27.98 5.00 11.82
C ASP A 221 -28.24 4.69 10.34
N LEU A 222 -27.32 5.13 9.47
CA LEU A 222 -27.42 4.97 8.02
C LEU A 222 -27.37 3.49 7.62
N LEU A 223 -26.36 2.78 8.10
CA LEU A 223 -26.15 1.37 7.77
C LEU A 223 -27.23 0.48 8.40
N GLY A 224 -27.72 0.84 9.59
CA GLY A 224 -28.90 0.21 10.19
C GLY A 224 -30.14 0.35 9.31
N ALA A 225 -30.39 1.55 8.76
CA ALA A 225 -31.51 1.79 7.85
C ALA A 225 -31.36 1.08 6.49
N ALA A 226 -30.13 0.93 5.98
CA ALA A 226 -29.85 0.14 4.79
C ALA A 226 -30.12 -1.36 5.02
N ARG A 227 -29.63 -1.92 6.13
CA ARG A 227 -29.82 -3.34 6.50
C ARG A 227 -31.26 -3.69 6.85
N ALA A 228 -32.04 -2.72 7.34
CA ALA A 228 -33.47 -2.89 7.53
C ALA A 228 -34.24 -3.04 6.20
N HIS A 229 -33.66 -2.58 5.08
CA HIS A 229 -34.20 -2.78 3.74
C HIS A 229 -33.74 -4.10 3.10
N ASP A 230 -32.43 -4.37 3.14
CA ASP A 230 -31.84 -5.62 2.66
C ASP A 230 -30.77 -6.09 3.66
N SER A 231 -31.02 -7.23 4.32
CA SER A 231 -30.11 -7.78 5.32
C SER A 231 -28.82 -8.37 4.74
N ASP A 232 -28.76 -8.56 3.41
CA ASP A 232 -27.61 -9.10 2.70
C ASP A 232 -26.62 -8.01 2.23
N VAL A 233 -26.84 -6.76 2.67
CA VAL A 233 -25.91 -5.65 2.43
C VAL A 233 -24.62 -5.85 3.24
N VAL A 234 -23.50 -5.92 2.52
CA VAL A 234 -22.14 -5.96 3.06
C VAL A 234 -21.55 -4.55 3.05
N VAL A 235 -20.90 -4.16 4.15
CA VAL A 235 -20.28 -2.84 4.33
C VAL A 235 -18.81 -3.00 4.71
N ASN A 236 -17.96 -2.14 4.14
CA ASN A 236 -16.55 -2.09 4.51
C ASN A 236 -16.30 -1.30 5.80
N ASP A 237 -15.07 -1.32 6.30
CA ASP A 237 -14.60 -0.60 7.49
C ASP A 237 -14.41 0.91 7.30
N ARG A 238 -14.58 1.41 6.07
CA ARG A 238 -14.41 2.83 5.71
C ARG A 238 -15.66 3.69 5.86
N TRP A 239 -16.69 3.18 6.52
CA TRP A 239 -17.77 4.00 7.07
C TRP A 239 -17.45 4.50 8.48
N TRP A 240 -16.43 3.93 9.14
CA TRP A 240 -16.11 4.17 10.55
C TRP A 240 -17.32 4.01 11.49
N ALA A 241 -18.23 3.10 11.12
CA ALA A 241 -19.33 2.65 11.97
C ALA A 241 -18.78 1.81 13.15
N ALA A 242 -19.60 1.60 14.18
CA ALA A 242 -19.24 0.76 15.32
C ALA A 242 -18.99 -0.71 14.89
N HIS A 243 -19.59 -1.13 13.79
CA HIS A 243 -19.41 -2.44 13.19
C HIS A 243 -19.22 -2.34 11.67
N ALA A 244 -18.29 -3.14 11.14
CA ALA A 244 -18.07 -3.34 9.72
C ALA A 244 -17.96 -4.83 9.43
N ASP A 245 -18.43 -5.25 8.25
CA ASP A 245 -18.43 -6.66 7.87
C ASP A 245 -17.07 -7.11 7.31
N VAL A 246 -16.39 -6.19 6.61
CA VAL A 246 -15.16 -6.46 5.86
C VAL A 246 -14.11 -5.40 6.17
N ARG A 247 -12.94 -5.84 6.61
CA ARG A 247 -11.76 -4.98 6.74
C ARG A 247 -11.15 -4.71 5.36
N THR A 248 -10.81 -3.48 5.04
CA THR A 248 -10.21 -3.16 3.73
C THR A 248 -8.72 -2.91 3.80
N PHE A 249 -8.07 -3.31 2.73
CA PHE A 249 -6.66 -3.11 2.45
C PHE A 249 -6.53 -2.47 1.07
N GLU A 250 -5.60 -1.53 0.89
CA GLU A 250 -5.39 -0.86 -0.40
C GLU A 250 -3.93 -0.96 -0.82
N TYR A 251 -3.68 -1.60 -1.97
CA TYR A 251 -2.36 -2.02 -2.49
C TYR A 251 -1.58 -3.01 -1.60
N GLN A 252 -1.61 -2.84 -0.28
CA GLN A 252 -0.92 -3.68 0.71
C GLN A 252 -1.86 -4.65 1.37
N MET A 253 -1.62 -5.94 1.18
CA MET A 253 -2.31 -6.98 1.94
C MET A 253 -1.55 -7.34 3.22
N PRO A 254 -2.20 -8.03 4.18
CA PRO A 254 -1.53 -8.59 5.35
C PRO A 254 -0.29 -9.43 4.99
N PRO A 255 0.75 -9.44 5.85
CA PRO A 255 1.94 -10.25 5.63
C PRO A 255 1.67 -11.76 5.78
N ASP A 256 0.65 -12.13 6.56
CA ASP A 256 0.28 -13.52 6.87
C ASP A 256 -1.24 -13.71 6.79
N ILE A 257 -1.70 -14.94 7.03
CA ILE A 257 -3.11 -15.34 7.00
C ILE A 257 -3.93 -14.53 7.99
N VAL A 258 -5.05 -13.99 7.52
CA VAL A 258 -6.05 -13.31 8.35
C VAL A 258 -7.37 -14.08 8.26
N HIS A 259 -7.83 -14.59 9.40
CA HIS A 259 -9.04 -15.41 9.47
C HIS A 259 -10.35 -14.61 9.50
N SER A 260 -10.29 -13.33 9.90
CA SER A 260 -11.45 -12.44 9.84
C SER A 260 -11.68 -11.92 8.42
N PRO A 261 -12.91 -11.63 7.99
CA PRO A 261 -13.18 -11.18 6.62
C PRO A 261 -12.42 -9.90 6.23
N TRP A 262 -11.74 -9.95 5.08
CA TRP A 262 -11.02 -8.80 4.54
C TRP A 262 -11.00 -8.77 3.01
N GLU A 263 -10.87 -7.58 2.44
CA GLU A 263 -10.82 -7.35 1.00
C GLU A 263 -9.62 -6.46 0.65
N LEU A 264 -8.84 -6.87 -0.37
CA LEU A 264 -7.83 -6.05 -1.01
C LEU A 264 -8.44 -5.28 -2.19
N ARG A 265 -8.32 -3.96 -2.18
CA ARG A 265 -8.62 -3.08 -3.31
C ARG A 265 -7.32 -2.60 -3.96
N ARG A 266 -7.24 -2.66 -5.29
CA ARG A 266 -6.21 -1.94 -6.07
C ARG A 266 -6.56 -1.86 -7.55
N GLY A 267 -5.91 -0.96 -8.27
CA GLY A 267 -5.93 -0.97 -9.74
C GLY A 267 -4.96 -1.98 -10.36
N LEU A 268 -5.00 -2.07 -11.69
CA LEU A 268 -3.94 -2.74 -12.46
C LEU A 268 -2.64 -1.93 -12.41
N GLY A 269 -2.75 -0.59 -12.44
CA GLY A 269 -1.61 0.33 -12.36
C GLY A 269 -1.34 0.82 -10.94
N GLY A 270 -0.75 2.01 -10.84
CA GLY A 270 -0.50 2.74 -9.60
C GLY A 270 -1.70 3.57 -9.12
N GLY A 271 -2.75 3.70 -9.95
CA GLY A 271 -4.02 4.36 -9.62
C GLY A 271 -5.25 3.45 -9.76
N LEU A 272 -6.40 3.93 -9.26
CA LEU A 272 -7.66 3.16 -9.25
C LEU A 272 -8.49 3.28 -10.54
N GLY A 273 -8.29 4.35 -11.31
CA GLY A 273 -9.01 4.65 -12.55
C GLY A 273 -8.07 4.79 -13.75
N TYR A 274 -8.61 5.13 -14.91
CA TYR A 274 -7.81 5.33 -16.12
C TYR A 274 -6.86 6.51 -15.97
N ASN A 275 -5.57 6.26 -16.20
CA ASN A 275 -4.54 7.28 -16.27
C ASN A 275 -3.81 7.15 -17.61
N ARG A 276 -3.95 8.17 -18.47
CA ARG A 276 -3.32 8.18 -19.80
C ARG A 276 -1.79 8.25 -19.76
N ALA A 277 -1.20 8.60 -18.62
CA ALA A 277 0.25 8.53 -18.42
C ALA A 277 0.75 7.10 -18.21
N GLU A 278 -0.13 6.15 -17.85
CA GLU A 278 0.26 4.76 -17.67
C GLU A 278 0.37 4.01 -19.01
N ARG A 279 1.45 3.23 -19.15
CA ARG A 279 1.70 2.35 -20.29
C ARG A 279 1.42 0.90 -19.90
N ALA A 280 1.43 0.00 -20.89
CA ALA A 280 1.23 -1.42 -20.66
C ALA A 280 2.18 -1.99 -19.58
N GLU A 281 3.44 -1.59 -19.54
CA GLU A 281 4.41 -2.05 -18.54
C GLU A 281 4.10 -1.60 -17.09
N HIS A 282 3.29 -0.54 -16.90
CA HIS A 282 2.89 -0.07 -15.56
C HIS A 282 1.68 -0.83 -15.01
N LEU A 283 0.95 -1.52 -15.89
CA LEU A 283 -0.24 -2.28 -15.52
C LEU A 283 0.14 -3.73 -15.17
N LEU A 284 -0.58 -4.36 -14.25
CA LEU A 284 -0.49 -5.81 -14.02
C LEU A 284 -0.87 -6.58 -15.29
N ASP A 285 -0.03 -7.51 -15.72
CA ASP A 285 -0.37 -8.45 -16.78
C ASP A 285 -1.26 -9.60 -16.24
N ALA A 286 -1.62 -10.55 -17.11
CA ALA A 286 -2.47 -11.66 -16.71
C ALA A 286 -1.85 -12.52 -15.59
N ASN A 287 -0.53 -12.70 -15.60
CA ASN A 287 0.17 -13.44 -14.55
C ASN A 287 0.14 -12.66 -13.23
N GLY A 288 0.36 -11.35 -13.26
CA GLY A 288 0.26 -10.47 -12.11
C GLY A 288 -1.13 -10.50 -11.47
N ILE A 289 -2.19 -10.49 -12.26
CA ILE A 289 -3.58 -10.59 -11.76
C ILE A 289 -3.83 -11.94 -11.07
N VAL A 290 -3.41 -13.06 -11.69
CA VAL A 290 -3.61 -14.40 -11.11
C VAL A 290 -2.76 -14.59 -9.85
N SER A 291 -1.50 -14.15 -9.87
CA SER A 291 -0.60 -14.21 -8.72
C SER A 291 -1.16 -13.42 -7.54
N LEU A 292 -1.67 -12.22 -7.80
CA LEU A 292 -2.32 -11.38 -6.79
C LEU A 292 -3.56 -12.05 -6.19
N LEU A 293 -4.47 -12.53 -7.04
CA LEU A 293 -5.70 -13.17 -6.56
C LEU A 293 -5.39 -14.41 -5.71
N THR A 294 -4.49 -15.27 -6.18
CA THR A 294 -4.16 -16.52 -5.46
C THR A 294 -3.46 -16.25 -4.13
N GLU A 295 -2.66 -15.19 -4.02
CA GLU A 295 -2.12 -14.74 -2.73
C GLU A 295 -3.21 -14.25 -1.77
N VAL A 296 -4.11 -13.41 -2.27
CA VAL A 296 -5.23 -12.89 -1.48
C VAL A 296 -6.09 -14.04 -0.93
N VAL A 297 -6.43 -15.02 -1.77
CA VAL A 297 -7.20 -16.21 -1.35
C VAL A 297 -6.42 -17.06 -0.35
N ALA A 298 -5.12 -17.29 -0.59
CA ALA A 298 -4.26 -18.07 0.33
C ALA A 298 -4.08 -17.41 1.70
N LYS A 299 -4.26 -16.08 1.79
CA LYS A 299 -4.27 -15.31 3.03
C LYS A 299 -5.68 -15.09 3.61
N GLY A 300 -6.72 -15.64 2.97
CA GLY A 300 -8.10 -15.67 3.47
C GLY A 300 -8.99 -14.50 3.01
N GLY A 301 -8.55 -13.70 2.06
CA GLY A 301 -9.23 -12.48 1.62
C GLY A 301 -9.98 -12.57 0.31
N HIS A 302 -10.50 -11.42 -0.09
CA HIS A 302 -11.16 -11.17 -1.37
C HIS A 302 -10.42 -10.09 -2.16
N LEU A 303 -10.41 -10.18 -3.49
CA LEU A 303 -9.80 -9.19 -4.36
C LEU A 303 -10.87 -8.36 -5.08
N LEU A 304 -10.84 -7.04 -4.86
CA LEU A 304 -11.59 -6.06 -5.64
C LEU A 304 -10.65 -5.28 -6.56
N LEU A 305 -10.55 -5.77 -7.80
CA LEU A 305 -9.72 -5.15 -8.82
C LEU A 305 -10.45 -3.93 -9.39
N CYS A 306 -9.77 -2.79 -9.48
CA CYS A 306 -10.32 -1.54 -9.99
C CYS A 306 -9.83 -1.27 -11.43
N ILE A 307 -10.76 -0.86 -12.29
CA ILE A 307 -10.47 -0.35 -13.63
C ILE A 307 -11.22 0.96 -13.84
N GLY A 308 -10.71 1.84 -14.69
CA GLY A 308 -11.45 3.03 -15.11
C GLY A 308 -11.69 3.02 -16.62
N PRO A 309 -12.88 3.46 -17.07
CA PRO A 309 -13.06 3.86 -18.45
C PRO A 309 -12.41 5.23 -18.72
N ASP A 310 -12.25 5.55 -20.00
CA ASP A 310 -11.96 6.92 -20.43
C ASP A 310 -13.22 7.80 -20.44
N ALA A 311 -13.09 9.01 -21.00
CA ALA A 311 -14.18 10.00 -21.06
C ALA A 311 -15.37 9.57 -21.94
N THR A 312 -15.16 8.66 -22.90
CA THR A 312 -16.23 8.12 -23.77
C THR A 312 -16.95 6.94 -23.12
N GLY A 313 -16.44 6.43 -21.99
CA GLY A 313 -16.99 5.27 -21.30
C GLY A 313 -16.40 3.94 -21.77
N ALA A 314 -15.42 3.98 -22.67
CA ALA A 314 -14.72 2.80 -23.15
C ALA A 314 -13.67 2.32 -22.14
N ILE A 315 -13.56 1.00 -21.97
CA ILE A 315 -12.48 0.39 -21.20
C ILE A 315 -11.28 0.18 -22.15
N PRO A 316 -10.06 0.65 -21.81
CA PRO A 316 -8.90 0.48 -22.69
C PRO A 316 -8.65 -0.98 -23.10
N ASP A 317 -8.34 -1.22 -24.36
CA ASP A 317 -8.16 -2.57 -24.92
C ASP A 317 -7.13 -3.41 -24.16
N VAL A 318 -6.01 -2.81 -23.76
CA VAL A 318 -4.96 -3.47 -22.97
C VAL A 318 -5.48 -3.99 -21.64
N VAL A 319 -6.40 -3.26 -21.00
CA VAL A 319 -7.04 -3.68 -19.75
C VAL A 319 -7.98 -4.86 -20.04
N GLN A 320 -8.80 -4.76 -21.08
CA GLN A 320 -9.72 -5.84 -21.45
C GLN A 320 -8.99 -7.14 -21.78
N GLU A 321 -7.90 -7.07 -22.56
CA GLU A 321 -7.06 -8.22 -22.93
C GLU A 321 -6.54 -8.94 -21.69
N ARG A 322 -6.00 -8.19 -20.72
CA ARG A 322 -5.40 -8.74 -19.49
C ARG A 322 -6.43 -9.38 -18.58
N LEU A 323 -7.59 -8.74 -18.40
CA LEU A 323 -8.68 -9.30 -17.61
C LEU A 323 -9.22 -10.60 -18.22
N ARG A 324 -9.42 -10.63 -19.55
CA ARG A 324 -9.88 -11.84 -20.25
C ARG A 324 -8.85 -12.98 -20.17
N ALA A 325 -7.57 -12.66 -20.34
CA ALA A 325 -6.49 -13.64 -20.24
C ALA A 325 -6.36 -14.22 -18.83
N ALA A 326 -6.37 -13.38 -17.79
CA ALA A 326 -6.38 -13.81 -16.40
C ALA A 326 -7.65 -14.63 -16.07
N GLY A 327 -8.81 -14.15 -16.50
CA GLY A 327 -10.08 -14.81 -16.22
C GLY A 327 -10.24 -16.16 -16.92
N GLY A 328 -9.56 -16.38 -18.06
CA GLY A 328 -9.45 -17.71 -18.67
C GLY A 328 -8.79 -18.73 -17.74
N TRP A 329 -7.83 -18.30 -16.91
CA TRP A 329 -7.24 -19.13 -15.86
C TRP A 329 -8.15 -19.22 -14.64
N ILE A 330 -8.70 -18.11 -14.16
CA ILE A 330 -9.55 -18.06 -12.95
C ILE A 330 -10.77 -18.97 -13.11
N ARG A 331 -11.48 -18.89 -14.23
CA ARG A 331 -12.66 -19.75 -14.49
C ARG A 331 -12.32 -21.23 -14.60
N ARG A 332 -11.12 -21.58 -15.09
CA ARG A 332 -10.66 -22.98 -15.12
C ARG A 332 -10.40 -23.53 -13.72
N HIS A 333 -10.06 -22.66 -12.78
CA HIS A 333 -9.75 -22.98 -11.38
C HIS A 333 -10.82 -22.44 -10.43
N ALA A 334 -12.07 -22.32 -10.87
CA ALA A 334 -13.12 -21.65 -10.11
C ALA A 334 -13.33 -22.26 -8.72
N GLU A 335 -13.29 -23.59 -8.59
CA GLU A 335 -13.41 -24.31 -7.31
C GLU A 335 -12.26 -23.97 -6.35
N LEU A 336 -11.02 -23.95 -6.85
CA LEU A 336 -9.84 -23.55 -6.06
C LEU A 336 -9.98 -22.14 -5.51
N ILE A 337 -10.56 -21.23 -6.31
CA ILE A 337 -10.73 -19.82 -5.91
C ILE A 337 -11.94 -19.64 -4.99
N SER A 338 -13.09 -20.27 -5.26
CA SER A 338 -14.29 -20.08 -4.44
C SER A 338 -14.20 -20.77 -3.09
N ASP A 339 -13.73 -22.02 -3.11
CA ASP A 339 -13.83 -22.94 -1.97
C ASP A 339 -12.50 -23.06 -1.21
N GLY A 340 -11.40 -22.66 -1.87
CA GLY A 340 -10.06 -22.66 -1.28
C GLY A 340 -9.99 -21.87 0.02
N GLN A 341 -9.50 -22.53 1.06
CA GLN A 341 -9.19 -21.93 2.35
C GLN A 341 -7.67 -21.84 2.54
N PRO A 342 -7.19 -20.87 3.34
CA PRO A 342 -5.80 -20.86 3.76
C PRO A 342 -5.38 -22.21 4.33
N TRP A 343 -4.29 -22.76 3.81
CA TRP A 343 -3.62 -23.88 4.48
C TRP A 343 -2.76 -23.35 5.64
N ARG A 344 -2.10 -24.25 6.39
CA ARG A 344 -1.24 -23.92 7.55
C ARG A 344 -0.24 -22.78 7.27
N HIS A 345 0.21 -22.67 6.03
CA HIS A 345 1.02 -21.57 5.52
C HIS A 345 0.39 -21.06 4.22
N TRP A 346 0.37 -19.75 3.99
CA TRP A 346 -0.14 -19.18 2.74
C TRP A 346 0.83 -19.43 1.57
N GLY A 347 2.13 -19.50 1.85
CA GLY A 347 3.20 -19.70 0.89
C GLY A 347 4.24 -18.58 0.92
N ASP A 348 4.78 -18.26 -0.25
CA ASP A 348 5.78 -17.21 -0.46
C ASP A 348 5.54 -16.55 -1.82
N GLU A 349 6.47 -15.74 -2.34
CA GLU A 349 6.31 -15.13 -3.67
C GLU A 349 6.21 -16.18 -4.80
N GLY A 350 6.89 -17.31 -4.66
CA GLY A 350 6.99 -18.36 -5.68
C GLY A 350 5.86 -19.37 -5.69
N CYS A 351 5.14 -19.57 -4.58
CA CYS A 351 4.04 -20.52 -4.50
C CYS A 351 2.93 -20.11 -3.51
N ARG A 352 1.71 -20.60 -3.71
CA ARG A 352 0.58 -20.43 -2.77
C ARG A 352 -0.01 -21.79 -2.39
N TYR A 353 -0.39 -21.96 -1.12
CA TYR A 353 -1.04 -23.18 -0.63
C TYR A 353 -2.51 -22.92 -0.28
N LEU A 354 -3.38 -23.79 -0.75
CA LEU A 354 -4.82 -23.73 -0.51
C LEU A 354 -5.33 -25.11 -0.11
N ASP A 355 -6.18 -25.17 0.90
CA ASP A 355 -6.97 -26.37 1.22
C ASP A 355 -8.32 -26.28 0.50
N VAL A 356 -8.65 -27.29 -0.29
CA VAL A 356 -9.96 -27.45 -0.91
C VAL A 356 -10.53 -28.77 -0.42
N ASN A 357 -11.52 -28.71 0.47
CA ASN A 357 -12.20 -29.89 1.00
C ASN A 357 -11.25 -30.95 1.61
N GLY A 358 -10.20 -30.51 2.32
CA GLY A 358 -9.20 -31.38 2.96
C GLY A 358 -8.10 -31.87 2.02
N ILE A 359 -8.03 -31.36 0.79
CA ILE A 359 -6.99 -31.64 -0.19
C ILE A 359 -6.16 -30.39 -0.42
N VAL A 360 -4.86 -30.50 -0.19
CA VAL A 360 -3.93 -29.37 -0.40
C VAL A 360 -3.63 -29.21 -1.88
N HIS A 361 -3.74 -27.98 -2.34
CA HIS A 361 -3.37 -27.53 -3.67
C HIS A 361 -2.21 -26.54 -3.57
N VAL A 362 -1.27 -26.65 -4.50
CA VAL A 362 -0.14 -25.73 -4.63
C VAL A 362 -0.25 -25.00 -5.95
N VAL A 363 -0.32 -23.67 -5.88
CA VAL A 363 -0.21 -22.78 -7.04
C VAL A 363 1.26 -22.41 -7.21
N ASP A 364 1.92 -22.95 -8.24
CA ASP A 364 3.30 -22.64 -8.63
C ASP A 364 3.33 -21.37 -9.47
N VAL A 365 3.47 -20.23 -8.80
CA VAL A 365 3.51 -18.88 -9.40
C VAL A 365 4.84 -18.65 -10.11
N GLY A 366 5.94 -19.09 -9.50
CA GLY A 366 7.29 -18.93 -10.06
C GLY A 366 7.60 -19.89 -11.22
N GLY A 367 6.79 -20.92 -11.42
CA GLY A 367 7.04 -22.00 -12.40
C GLY A 367 8.30 -22.81 -12.08
N GLY A 368 8.78 -22.72 -10.85
CA GLY A 368 10.04 -23.32 -10.40
C GLY A 368 9.86 -24.76 -9.93
N GLY A 369 8.63 -25.16 -9.60
CA GLY A 369 8.32 -26.44 -8.95
C GLY A 369 9.01 -26.58 -7.59
N ARG A 370 9.17 -25.49 -6.84
CA ARG A 370 9.77 -25.47 -5.50
C ARG A 370 8.73 -25.03 -4.49
N PHE A 371 8.50 -25.86 -3.48
CA PHE A 371 7.46 -25.66 -2.46
C PHE A 371 8.10 -25.73 -1.06
N PRO A 372 8.67 -24.61 -0.57
CA PRO A 372 9.56 -24.63 0.61
C PRO A 372 8.86 -24.92 1.94
N HIS A 373 7.54 -24.73 2.01
CA HIS A 373 6.77 -24.94 3.23
C HIS A 373 6.20 -26.36 3.37
N LEU A 374 6.43 -27.24 2.39
CA LEU A 374 6.11 -28.67 2.47
C LEU A 374 7.28 -29.46 3.06
N LEU A 375 7.63 -29.15 4.31
CA LEU A 375 8.72 -29.80 5.02
C LEU A 375 8.30 -31.17 5.59
N PRO A 376 9.22 -32.15 5.72
CA PRO A 376 8.92 -33.48 6.25
C PRO A 376 8.29 -33.50 7.66
N ASP A 377 8.60 -32.50 8.48
CA ASP A 377 8.06 -32.31 9.84
C ASP A 377 6.69 -31.63 9.86
N VAL A 378 6.34 -30.87 8.81
CA VAL A 378 5.01 -30.28 8.63
C VAL A 378 4.01 -31.32 8.13
N ALA A 379 4.37 -32.06 7.07
CA ALA A 379 3.57 -33.14 6.51
C ALA A 379 4.41 -34.04 5.58
N ARG A 380 4.13 -35.34 5.56
CA ARG A 380 4.76 -36.23 4.58
C ARG A 380 4.00 -36.14 3.26
N VAL A 381 4.70 -35.74 2.19
CA VAL A 381 4.11 -35.67 0.85
C VAL A 381 4.17 -37.05 0.22
N THR A 382 3.02 -37.62 -0.11
CA THR A 382 2.90 -38.99 -0.65
C THR A 382 2.71 -39.02 -2.16
N ALA A 383 2.01 -38.02 -2.70
CA ALA A 383 1.82 -37.84 -4.13
C ALA A 383 1.69 -36.36 -4.48
N ILE A 384 2.13 -36.02 -5.68
CA ILE A 384 1.86 -34.74 -6.32
C ILE A 384 1.34 -35.04 -7.71
N GLU A 385 0.20 -34.46 -8.06
CA GLU A 385 -0.44 -34.63 -9.36
C GLU A 385 -0.68 -33.26 -9.98
N SER A 386 -0.53 -33.13 -11.30
CA SER A 386 -1.11 -31.98 -12.00
C SER A 386 -2.64 -32.06 -11.92
N LEU A 387 -3.33 -30.94 -12.15
CA LEU A 387 -4.80 -30.96 -12.21
C LEU A 387 -5.38 -31.87 -13.31
N ASP A 388 -4.61 -32.18 -14.35
CA ASP A 388 -4.99 -33.16 -15.38
C ASP A 388 -4.78 -34.62 -14.92
N GLY A 389 -4.38 -34.85 -13.68
CA GLY A 389 -4.14 -36.17 -13.08
C GLY A 389 -2.80 -36.80 -13.44
N ALA A 390 -1.86 -36.04 -14.00
CA ALA A 390 -0.53 -36.58 -14.30
C ALA A 390 0.33 -36.62 -13.03
N PRO A 391 0.92 -37.77 -12.66
CA PRO A 391 1.77 -37.86 -11.47
C PRO A 391 3.10 -37.14 -11.68
N MET A 392 3.48 -36.31 -10.71
CA MET A 392 4.73 -35.57 -10.69
C MET A 392 5.76 -36.31 -9.83
N ARG A 393 7.00 -36.37 -10.31
CA ARG A 393 8.13 -36.85 -9.51
C ARG A 393 8.72 -35.70 -8.72
N PHE A 394 9.05 -35.97 -7.47
CA PHE A 394 9.53 -34.96 -6.54
C PHE A 394 10.50 -35.55 -5.51
N GLU A 395 11.31 -34.67 -4.94
CA GLU A 395 12.11 -34.93 -3.75
C GLU A 395 11.61 -34.03 -2.62
N GLN A 396 11.46 -34.58 -1.42
CA GLN A 396 11.12 -33.82 -0.21
C GLN A 396 12.33 -33.86 0.74
N GLY A 397 12.76 -32.68 1.21
CA GLY A 397 13.92 -32.54 2.09
C GLY A 397 13.76 -31.39 3.08
N SER A 398 14.86 -30.97 3.71
CA SER A 398 14.88 -29.89 4.71
C SER A 398 14.50 -28.51 4.16
N ASP A 399 14.52 -28.36 2.83
CA ASP A 399 14.20 -27.10 2.13
C ASP A 399 12.82 -27.15 1.43
N GLY A 400 12.01 -28.16 1.78
CA GLY A 400 10.67 -28.42 1.24
C GLY A 400 10.67 -29.42 0.09
N VAL A 401 9.72 -29.26 -0.82
CA VAL A 401 9.57 -30.11 -2.01
C VAL A 401 10.20 -29.47 -3.24
N GLN A 402 10.87 -30.27 -4.06
CA GLN A 402 11.33 -29.91 -5.39
C GLN A 402 10.85 -30.92 -6.44
N LEU A 403 10.22 -30.46 -7.51
CA LEU A 403 9.83 -31.31 -8.64
C LEU A 403 11.05 -31.67 -9.52
N GLU A 404 11.18 -32.95 -9.91
CA GLU A 404 12.27 -33.44 -10.78
C GLU A 404 12.14 -32.95 -12.22
N ARG A 405 10.90 -32.89 -12.73
CA ARG A 405 10.59 -32.41 -14.08
C ARG A 405 9.61 -31.27 -14.01
N ARG A 406 10.04 -30.12 -14.52
CA ARG A 406 9.22 -28.93 -14.67
C ARG A 406 8.36 -29.08 -15.92
N PRO A 407 7.03 -28.99 -15.83
CA PRO A 407 6.23 -28.92 -17.03
C PRO A 407 6.64 -27.67 -17.83
N ARG A 408 6.95 -27.87 -19.12
CA ARG A 408 7.23 -26.76 -20.04
C ARG A 408 5.90 -26.11 -20.39
N HIS A 409 5.52 -25.07 -19.65
CA HIS A 409 4.31 -24.32 -19.98
C HIS A 409 4.59 -23.38 -21.15
N ARG A 410 3.71 -23.43 -22.16
CA ARG A 410 3.67 -22.44 -23.24
C ARG A 410 3.08 -21.11 -22.75
N ASP A 411 2.21 -21.17 -21.74
CA ASP A 411 1.52 -20.02 -21.17
C ASP A 411 2.25 -19.57 -19.90
N ARG A 412 2.50 -18.27 -19.76
CA ARG A 412 3.20 -17.66 -18.60
C ARG A 412 2.32 -17.56 -17.34
N LEU A 413 1.30 -18.41 -17.19
CA LEU A 413 0.36 -18.38 -16.06
C LEU A 413 0.67 -19.48 -15.03
N PRO A 414 0.29 -19.31 -13.76
CA PRO A 414 0.62 -20.26 -12.70
C PRO A 414 0.06 -21.66 -12.95
N THR A 415 0.75 -22.67 -12.47
CA THR A 415 0.31 -24.07 -12.56
C THR A 415 -0.18 -24.55 -11.21
N VAL A 416 -1.25 -25.34 -11.18
CA VAL A 416 -1.81 -25.88 -9.94
C VAL A 416 -1.52 -27.37 -9.86
N TYR A 417 -1.07 -27.81 -8.68
CA TYR A 417 -0.84 -29.19 -8.34
C TYR A 417 -1.72 -29.60 -7.17
N ARG A 418 -2.23 -30.83 -7.22
CA ARG A 418 -2.87 -31.50 -6.09
C ARG A 418 -1.79 -32.24 -5.31
N VAL A 419 -1.76 -32.06 -3.99
CA VAL A 419 -0.76 -32.66 -3.11
C VAL A 419 -1.45 -33.50 -2.06
N GLU A 420 -1.11 -34.79 -2.06
CA GLU A 420 -1.57 -35.72 -1.03
C GLU A 420 -0.57 -35.70 0.14
N LEU A 421 -1.13 -35.47 1.32
CA LEU A 421 -0.39 -35.36 2.57
C LEU A 421 -0.83 -36.48 3.51
N GLU A 422 0.13 -37.06 4.20
CA GLU A 422 -0.12 -37.83 5.42
C GLU A 422 0.35 -37.02 6.62
N GLU A 423 -0.32 -37.23 7.77
CA GLU A 423 0.17 -36.71 9.03
C GLU A 423 1.64 -37.11 9.21
N PRO A 424 2.49 -36.18 9.67
CA PRO A 424 3.87 -36.52 9.92
C PRO A 424 3.90 -37.70 10.92
N PRO A 425 4.86 -38.63 10.82
CA PRO A 425 5.03 -39.65 11.84
C PRO A 425 5.09 -38.96 13.21
N GLU A 426 4.49 -39.58 14.24
CA GLU A 426 4.54 -39.05 15.60
C GLU A 426 5.97 -38.58 15.87
N PRO A 427 6.15 -37.29 16.23
CA PRO A 427 7.48 -36.78 16.46
C PRO A 427 8.15 -37.70 17.46
N PRO A 428 9.43 -38.07 17.26
CA PRO A 428 10.14 -38.85 18.27
C PRO A 428 9.92 -38.15 19.60
N ILE A 429 9.46 -38.90 20.62
CA ILE A 429 9.19 -38.38 21.95
C ILE A 429 10.37 -37.47 22.32
N GLU A 430 10.12 -36.17 22.39
CA GLU A 430 11.10 -35.24 22.94
C GLU A 430 11.27 -35.66 24.41
N LEU A 431 12.30 -36.47 24.67
CA LEU A 431 12.68 -36.92 26.02
C LEU A 431 12.95 -35.72 26.94
N PHE A 432 13.17 -34.55 26.33
CA PHE A 432 13.23 -33.24 26.95
C PHE A 432 12.40 -32.31 26.09
N ALA A 433 11.26 -31.83 26.61
CA ALA A 433 10.60 -30.68 26.01
C ALA A 433 11.64 -29.56 25.90
N ARG A 434 11.86 -29.03 24.70
CA ARG A 434 12.60 -27.76 24.58
C ARG A 434 11.76 -26.67 25.21
N THR A 435 11.90 -26.49 26.52
CA THR A 435 11.38 -25.30 27.18
C THR A 435 12.07 -24.12 26.52
N ALA A 436 11.31 -23.27 25.83
CA ALA A 436 11.84 -22.02 25.34
C ALA A 436 12.54 -21.32 26.52
N PRO A 437 13.80 -20.88 26.37
CA PRO A 437 14.48 -20.17 27.45
C PRO A 437 13.61 -19.02 27.92
N GLU A 438 13.44 -18.87 29.24
CA GLU A 438 12.65 -17.76 29.76
C GLU A 438 13.26 -16.42 29.29
N PRO A 439 12.44 -15.46 28.82
CA PRO A 439 12.93 -14.16 28.43
C PRO A 439 13.68 -13.47 29.57
N ILE A 440 14.84 -12.89 29.27
CA ILE A 440 15.73 -12.31 30.27
C ILE A 440 15.49 -10.79 30.36
N PRO A 441 15.11 -10.24 31.52
CA PRO A 441 14.98 -8.79 31.68
C PRO A 441 16.30 -8.08 31.42
N LEU A 442 16.28 -7.10 30.50
CA LEU A 442 17.51 -6.42 30.08
C LEU A 442 17.99 -5.36 31.07
N ALA A 443 17.06 -4.63 31.71
CA ALA A 443 17.40 -3.53 32.62
C ALA A 443 18.34 -3.95 33.78
N PRO A 444 18.13 -5.09 34.48
CA PRO A 444 19.07 -5.54 35.52
C PRO A 444 20.48 -5.84 35.01
N LEU A 445 20.65 -6.25 33.76
CA LEU A 445 21.96 -6.53 33.16
C LEU A 445 22.76 -5.24 32.87
N LEU A 446 22.07 -4.11 32.77
CA LEU A 446 22.64 -2.79 32.46
C LEU A 446 22.83 -1.91 33.70
N ALA A 447 22.19 -2.23 34.82
CA ALA A 447 22.11 -1.37 36.01
C ALA A 447 23.49 -0.96 36.58
N ASP A 448 24.47 -1.87 36.54
CA ASP A 448 25.82 -1.65 37.09
C ASP A 448 26.90 -1.45 36.01
N ALA A 449 26.51 -1.29 34.74
CA ALA A 449 27.46 -1.15 33.65
C ALA A 449 28.12 0.23 33.66
N ALA A 450 29.44 0.26 33.92
CA ALA A 450 30.22 1.50 33.92
C ALA A 450 30.59 1.94 32.49
N PRO A 451 30.82 3.24 32.24
CA PRO A 451 31.34 3.74 30.97
C PRO A 451 32.55 2.95 30.46
N GLY A 452 32.53 2.55 29.19
CA GLY A 452 33.57 1.71 28.55
C GLY A 452 33.32 0.20 28.66
N THR A 453 32.28 -0.23 29.37
CA THR A 453 31.93 -1.66 29.50
C THR A 453 31.28 -2.19 28.23
N VAL A 454 31.59 -3.44 27.88
CA VAL A 454 30.84 -4.22 26.88
C VAL A 454 29.97 -5.24 27.62
N VAL A 455 28.65 -5.11 27.47
CA VAL A 455 27.66 -6.07 27.96
C VAL A 455 27.37 -7.04 26.83
N GLN A 456 27.95 -8.25 26.90
CA GLN A 456 27.75 -9.31 25.92
C GLN A 456 26.49 -10.10 26.24
N LEU A 457 25.52 -10.06 25.33
CA LEU A 457 24.33 -10.89 25.34
C LEU A 457 24.64 -12.25 24.69
N GLY A 458 23.99 -13.28 25.22
CA GLY A 458 24.05 -14.64 24.71
C GLY A 458 22.97 -14.90 23.66
N ASP A 459 22.83 -16.19 23.35
CA ASP A 459 21.72 -16.71 22.55
C ASP A 459 20.44 -16.67 23.39
N GLY A 460 19.38 -16.06 22.86
CA GLY A 460 18.10 -15.99 23.55
C GLY A 460 17.33 -14.69 23.36
N THR A 461 16.23 -14.59 24.09
CA THR A 461 15.31 -13.45 24.07
C THR A 461 15.49 -12.61 25.32
N TYR A 462 15.72 -11.32 25.12
CA TYR A 462 15.81 -10.30 26.15
C TYR A 462 14.60 -9.39 26.07
N VAL A 463 14.12 -8.87 27.21
CA VAL A 463 12.94 -8.02 27.24
C VAL A 463 13.25 -6.64 27.80
N GLY A 464 12.81 -5.63 27.06
CA GLY A 464 12.83 -4.22 27.47
C GLY A 464 11.56 -3.82 28.24
N PRO A 465 11.40 -2.52 28.58
CA PRO A 465 12.29 -1.42 28.21
C PRO A 465 13.61 -1.42 28.99
N ALA A 466 14.68 -0.92 28.37
CA ALA A 466 15.95 -0.67 29.07
C ALA A 466 16.75 0.50 28.47
N ASP A 467 17.41 1.25 29.34
CA ASP A 467 18.37 2.29 28.95
C ASP A 467 19.79 1.71 28.88
N VAL A 468 20.45 1.81 27.73
CA VAL A 468 21.88 1.51 27.60
C VAL A 468 22.66 2.71 28.15
N PRO A 469 23.42 2.57 29.26
CA PRO A 469 24.07 3.71 29.90
C PRO A 469 25.13 4.37 29.02
N SER A 470 25.47 5.61 29.36
CA SER A 470 26.42 6.39 28.59
C SER A 470 27.76 5.67 28.43
N ALA A 471 28.26 5.63 27.19
CA ALA A 471 29.50 4.96 26.79
C ALA A 471 29.56 3.45 27.08
N VAL A 472 28.42 2.77 27.26
CA VAL A 472 28.33 1.30 27.34
C VAL A 472 28.02 0.73 25.96
N THR A 473 28.64 -0.39 25.61
CA THR A 473 28.30 -1.18 24.42
C THR A 473 27.47 -2.39 24.80
N LEU A 474 26.26 -2.51 24.27
CA LEU A 474 25.45 -3.71 24.32
C LEU A 474 25.67 -4.54 23.04
N ARG A 475 26.13 -5.78 23.16
CA ARG A 475 26.50 -6.60 22.00
C ARG A 475 25.79 -7.95 22.01
N GLY A 476 25.10 -8.29 20.93
CA GLY A 476 24.53 -9.61 20.69
C GLY A 476 25.47 -10.56 19.93
N LEU A 477 24.98 -11.77 19.65
CA LEU A 477 25.67 -12.79 18.85
C LEU A 477 25.28 -12.76 17.36
N GLY A 478 24.39 -11.85 16.96
CA GLY A 478 23.81 -11.75 15.63
C GLY A 478 22.27 -11.66 15.69
N PRO A 479 21.63 -11.05 14.68
CA PRO A 479 20.17 -10.94 14.60
C PRO A 479 19.42 -12.27 14.75
N ASP A 480 19.97 -13.36 14.21
CA ASP A 480 19.32 -14.69 14.27
C ASP A 480 19.41 -15.36 15.64
N ARG A 481 20.17 -14.80 16.58
CA ARG A 481 20.52 -15.45 17.87
C ARG A 481 20.19 -14.61 19.09
N THR A 482 20.28 -13.30 18.99
CA THR A 482 20.04 -12.39 20.12
C THR A 482 18.88 -11.46 19.78
N ARG A 483 17.73 -11.71 20.41
CA ARG A 483 16.48 -10.97 20.19
C ARG A 483 16.17 -10.08 21.39
N ILE A 484 15.81 -8.82 21.16
CA ILE A 484 15.36 -7.86 22.17
C ILE A 484 13.93 -7.46 21.84
N VAL A 485 13.00 -7.73 22.75
CA VAL A 485 11.56 -7.55 22.52
C VAL A 485 10.99 -6.52 23.49
N GLY A 486 10.19 -5.59 22.98
CA GLY A 486 9.43 -4.66 23.81
C GLY A 486 8.29 -5.35 24.55
N THR A 487 8.09 -5.02 25.83
CA THR A 487 6.88 -5.42 26.56
C THR A 487 5.71 -4.48 26.25
N PRO A 488 4.47 -4.99 26.14
CA PRO A 488 3.27 -4.16 26.06
C PRO A 488 3.16 -3.21 27.27
N PRO A 489 2.52 -2.03 27.10
CA PRO A 489 2.28 -1.13 28.23
C PRO A 489 1.46 -1.81 29.32
N SER A 490 1.87 -1.63 30.58
CA SER A 490 1.22 -2.22 31.74
C SER A 490 -0.14 -1.61 32.08
N ALA A 491 -0.47 -0.45 31.50
CA ALA A 491 -1.78 0.20 31.64
C ALA A 491 -2.13 1.10 30.44
N PRO A 492 -3.42 1.25 30.08
CA PRO A 492 -3.85 2.23 29.07
C PRO A 492 -3.43 3.65 29.46
N GLY A 493 -2.67 4.34 28.59
CA GLY A 493 -2.24 5.73 28.78
C GLY A 493 -0.85 5.93 29.41
N SER A 494 -0.12 4.86 29.74
CA SER A 494 1.30 4.98 30.13
C SER A 494 2.19 5.43 28.97
N ARG A 495 3.28 6.16 29.27
CA ARG A 495 4.29 6.53 28.26
C ARG A 495 4.83 5.25 27.61
N ARG A 496 4.67 5.14 26.28
CA ARG A 496 5.14 3.99 25.51
C ARG A 496 6.63 4.19 25.25
N GLN A 497 7.47 3.54 26.05
CA GLN A 497 8.92 3.57 25.88
C GLN A 497 9.33 2.58 24.79
N ALA A 498 10.37 2.90 24.03
CA ALA A 498 10.98 1.94 23.13
C ALA A 498 11.55 0.74 23.92
N PRO A 499 11.61 -0.46 23.31
CA PRO A 499 12.32 -1.61 23.87
C PRO A 499 13.73 -1.27 24.36
N ILE A 500 14.42 -0.36 23.65
CA ILE A 500 15.76 0.08 24.03
C ILE A 500 15.97 1.57 23.72
N THR A 501 16.64 2.25 24.65
CA THR A 501 17.02 3.66 24.53
C THR A 501 18.52 3.80 24.80
N LEU A 502 19.26 4.45 23.90
CA LEU A 502 20.70 4.65 23.99
C LEU A 502 21.04 6.05 24.51
N GLN A 503 21.80 6.09 25.60
CA GLN A 503 22.33 7.32 26.21
C GLN A 503 23.65 7.74 25.54
N SER A 504 24.24 8.87 25.95
CA SER A 504 25.38 9.48 25.23
C SER A 504 26.55 8.51 25.04
N ARG A 505 27.04 8.39 23.81
CA ARG A 505 28.13 7.50 23.39
C ARG A 505 27.85 6.01 23.60
N ALA A 506 26.62 5.62 23.95
CA ALA A 506 26.22 4.23 24.06
C ALA A 506 26.20 3.56 22.68
N ARG A 507 26.41 2.25 22.66
CA ARG A 507 26.44 1.46 21.43
C ARG A 507 25.56 0.23 21.54
N ILE A 508 24.95 -0.16 20.43
CA ILE A 508 24.29 -1.44 20.29
C ILE A 508 24.75 -2.15 19.02
N GLU A 509 25.08 -3.44 19.14
CA GLU A 509 25.70 -4.19 18.06
C GLU A 509 25.09 -5.60 17.95
N HIS A 510 24.80 -6.04 16.72
CA HIS A 510 24.49 -7.44 16.41
C HIS A 510 23.27 -8.04 17.14
N CYS A 511 22.17 -7.29 17.20
CA CYS A 511 20.91 -7.73 17.81
C CYS A 511 19.75 -7.68 16.80
N HIS A 512 18.75 -8.53 16.99
CA HIS A 512 17.42 -8.35 16.41
C HIS A 512 16.52 -7.64 17.42
N LEU A 513 15.87 -6.56 17.02
CA LEU A 513 15.06 -5.72 17.89
C LEU A 513 13.65 -5.62 17.33
N GLU A 514 12.65 -5.78 18.19
CA GLU A 514 11.26 -5.73 17.76
C GLU A 514 10.33 -5.26 18.88
N ARG A 515 9.10 -4.95 18.49
CA ARG A 515 8.00 -4.71 19.41
C ARG A 515 6.73 -5.40 18.91
N PRO A 516 5.89 -5.94 19.79
CA PRO A 516 4.52 -6.32 19.42
C PRO A 516 3.82 -5.13 18.79
N GLU A 517 3.16 -5.33 17.65
CA GLU A 517 2.62 -4.24 16.82
C GLU A 517 1.71 -3.30 17.63
N GLU A 518 2.17 -2.06 17.75
CA GLU A 518 1.40 -0.95 18.29
C GLU A 518 1.60 0.25 17.38
N ARG A 519 0.57 0.61 16.62
CA ARG A 519 0.55 1.82 15.78
C ARG A 519 -0.21 2.94 16.50
N ILE A 520 0.22 4.18 16.29
CA ILE A 520 -0.62 5.36 16.53
C ILE A 520 -1.03 5.88 15.15
N ALA A 521 -2.27 5.64 14.76
CA ALA A 521 -2.75 5.87 13.39
C ALA A 521 -1.84 5.15 12.35
N TRP A 522 -1.23 5.88 11.42
CA TRP A 522 -0.31 5.37 10.41
C TRP A 522 1.17 5.37 10.84
N LEU A 523 1.51 5.93 12.01
CA LEU A 523 2.90 6.01 12.49
C LEU A 523 3.23 4.83 13.44
N PRO A 524 4.16 3.94 13.06
CA PRO A 524 4.70 2.94 13.96
C PRO A 524 5.53 3.60 15.07
N LEU A 525 5.40 3.10 16.30
CA LEU A 525 6.22 3.55 17.41
C LEU A 525 7.66 3.04 17.28
N PRO A 526 8.67 3.80 17.75
CA PRO A 526 10.06 3.39 17.62
C PRO A 526 10.34 2.09 18.38
N VAL A 527 11.23 1.27 17.82
CA VAL A 527 11.79 0.07 18.43
C VAL A 527 13.10 0.40 19.15
N VAL A 528 13.82 1.40 18.65
CA VAL A 528 15.10 1.89 19.20
C VAL A 528 15.04 3.41 19.26
N GLU A 529 15.46 3.98 20.39
CA GLU A 529 15.64 5.42 20.55
C GLU A 529 17.12 5.76 20.76
N LEU A 530 17.69 6.60 19.90
CA LEU A 530 19.05 7.14 20.00
C LEU A 530 18.98 8.57 20.53
N VAL A 531 19.03 8.73 21.85
CA VAL A 531 18.72 10.01 22.53
C VAL A 531 19.98 10.79 22.88
N GLY A 532 21.06 10.09 23.23
CA GLY A 532 22.31 10.74 23.61
C GLY A 532 23.20 11.10 22.42
N GLU A 533 24.05 12.10 22.62
CA GLU A 533 25.10 12.48 21.68
C GLU A 533 26.08 11.32 21.41
N GLY A 534 26.45 11.12 20.15
CA GLY A 534 27.48 10.17 19.72
C GLY A 534 27.09 8.70 19.85
N THR A 535 25.78 8.39 19.85
CA THR A 535 25.27 7.01 19.91
C THR A 535 25.58 6.24 18.63
N SER A 536 25.71 4.92 18.71
CA SER A 536 25.94 4.10 17.52
C SER A 536 25.19 2.77 17.51
N MET A 537 24.63 2.41 16.36
CA MET A 537 24.02 1.12 16.09
C MET A 537 24.73 0.44 14.91
N VAL A 538 25.14 -0.82 15.07
CA VAL A 538 25.92 -1.55 14.06
C VAL A 538 25.44 -2.99 13.89
N GLY A 539 25.14 -3.41 12.66
CA GLY A 539 24.86 -4.82 12.37
C GLY A 539 23.57 -5.34 13.01
N CYS A 540 22.61 -4.46 13.29
CA CYS A 540 21.34 -4.80 13.93
C CYS A 540 20.22 -4.99 12.89
N HIS A 541 19.26 -5.85 13.20
CA HIS A 541 17.98 -5.93 12.48
C HIS A 541 16.90 -5.32 13.37
N VAL A 542 16.15 -4.35 12.87
CA VAL A 542 15.08 -3.65 13.61
C VAL A 542 13.76 -3.87 12.90
N ALA A 543 12.87 -4.67 13.48
CA ALA A 543 11.51 -4.88 12.98
C ALA A 543 10.62 -3.67 13.32
N GLY A 544 10.90 -2.53 12.67
CA GLY A 544 10.25 -1.23 12.90
C GLY A 544 11.23 -0.06 12.73
N HIS A 545 10.93 1.06 13.39
CA HIS A 545 11.68 2.31 13.19
C HIS A 545 12.69 2.59 14.30
N VAL A 546 13.75 3.29 13.92
CA VAL A 546 14.73 3.89 14.82
C VAL A 546 14.41 5.39 14.93
N ALA A 547 14.20 5.89 16.14
CA ALA A 547 14.08 7.32 16.40
C ALA A 547 15.42 7.87 16.88
N VAL A 548 15.83 9.02 16.36
CA VAL A 548 17.09 9.70 16.69
C VAL A 548 16.79 11.13 17.08
N SER A 549 17.24 11.52 18.27
CA SER A 549 17.14 12.90 18.77
C SER A 549 18.45 13.42 19.35
N GLY A 550 19.49 12.59 19.41
CA GLY A 550 20.83 12.97 19.87
C GLY A 550 21.77 13.22 18.70
N ASP A 551 22.62 14.24 18.84
CA ASP A 551 23.61 14.61 17.82
C ASP A 551 24.63 13.49 17.57
N GLN A 552 25.24 13.49 16.38
CA GLN A 552 26.32 12.59 15.99
C GLN A 552 25.96 11.10 16.09
N ALA A 553 24.67 10.77 15.96
CA ALA A 553 24.21 9.39 15.94
C ALA A 553 24.72 8.66 14.68
N ARG A 554 25.11 7.40 14.83
CA ARG A 554 25.61 6.57 13.71
C ARG A 554 24.83 5.27 13.58
N ILE A 555 24.26 5.02 12.41
CA ILE A 555 23.56 3.78 12.06
C ILE A 555 24.29 3.15 10.88
N VAL A 556 24.91 1.98 11.11
CA VAL A 556 25.83 1.39 10.13
C VAL A 556 25.51 -0.09 9.92
N SER A 557 25.34 -0.51 8.66
CA SER A 557 25.12 -1.91 8.31
C SER A 557 23.94 -2.54 9.06
N CYS A 558 22.85 -1.79 9.17
CA CYS A 558 21.64 -2.25 9.84
C CYS A 558 20.53 -2.52 8.83
N GLU A 559 19.57 -3.34 9.22
CA GLU A 559 18.29 -3.52 8.54
C GLU A 559 17.20 -2.92 9.42
N ALA A 560 16.32 -2.09 8.87
CA ALA A 560 15.20 -1.51 9.62
C ALA A 560 13.99 -1.22 8.74
N GLY A 561 12.81 -1.02 9.35
CA GLY A 561 11.64 -0.46 8.67
C GLY A 561 11.82 1.02 8.32
N GLY A 562 12.57 1.76 9.14
CA GLY A 562 13.01 3.12 8.80
C GLY A 562 13.74 3.85 9.92
N VAL A 563 14.18 5.07 9.65
CA VAL A 563 14.86 5.96 10.59
C VAL A 563 14.19 7.33 10.56
N VAL A 564 13.89 7.86 11.74
CA VAL A 564 13.41 9.24 11.91
C VAL A 564 14.43 9.99 12.75
N VAL A 565 15.00 11.06 12.21
CA VAL A 565 15.90 11.98 12.90
C VAL A 565 15.15 13.28 13.11
N SER A 566 15.04 13.73 14.35
CA SER A 566 14.29 14.94 14.71
C SER A 566 15.16 15.91 15.51
N GLY A 567 15.59 16.99 14.86
CA GLY A 567 16.32 18.11 15.46
C GLY A 567 17.73 17.80 15.95
N ALA A 568 18.33 16.69 15.51
CA ALA A 568 19.71 16.31 15.83
C ALA A 568 20.68 16.76 14.75
N ASP A 569 21.94 17.01 15.10
CA ASP A 569 22.99 17.33 14.13
C ASP A 569 23.84 16.11 13.77
N ALA A 570 24.39 16.08 12.56
CA ALA A 570 25.42 15.16 12.10
C ALA A 570 25.06 13.66 12.24
N ALA A 571 23.80 13.30 12.00
CA ALA A 571 23.41 11.89 11.92
C ALA A 571 24.04 11.23 10.67
N GLU A 572 24.70 10.09 10.86
CA GLU A 572 25.33 9.28 9.81
C GLU A 572 24.58 7.95 9.65
N ILE A 573 23.96 7.73 8.49
CA ILE A 573 23.24 6.50 8.14
C ILE A 573 23.95 5.87 6.94
N CYS A 574 24.63 4.76 7.17
CA CYS A 574 25.54 4.19 6.17
C CYS A 574 25.33 2.71 5.95
N ARG A 575 25.41 2.27 4.69
CA ARG A 575 25.44 0.84 4.29
C ARG A 575 24.30 0.02 4.89
N SER A 576 23.14 0.64 5.08
CA SER A 576 21.98 0.02 5.74
C SER A 576 20.89 -0.28 4.74
N THR A 577 20.03 -1.24 5.05
CA THR A 577 18.88 -1.64 4.23
C THR A 577 17.59 -1.21 4.91
N PHE A 578 16.72 -0.56 4.15
CA PHE A 578 15.41 -0.15 4.62
C PHE A 578 14.32 -0.76 3.76
N VAL A 579 13.43 -1.50 4.40
CA VAL A 579 12.24 -2.10 3.77
C VAL A 579 11.05 -1.31 4.27
N GLY A 580 10.58 -0.36 3.44
CA GLY A 580 9.46 0.48 3.79
C GLY A 580 8.17 -0.32 3.94
N MET A 581 7.25 0.19 4.75
CA MET A 581 5.87 -0.29 4.85
C MET A 581 4.96 0.33 3.78
N GLN A 582 5.52 0.68 2.61
CA GLN A 582 5.00 1.37 1.41
C GLN A 582 4.09 2.59 1.56
N TRP A 583 3.70 2.99 2.77
CA TRP A 583 3.02 4.26 3.09
C TRP A 583 3.88 5.18 3.97
N ASP A 584 5.12 4.79 4.22
CA ASP A 584 6.06 5.45 5.12
C ASP A 584 7.22 6.12 4.37
N CYS A 585 8.00 6.88 5.15
CA CYS A 585 9.29 7.40 4.75
C CYS A 585 10.38 6.52 5.38
N ALA A 586 11.25 5.92 4.56
CA ALA A 586 12.28 5.03 5.07
C ALA A 586 13.38 5.77 5.86
N VAL A 587 13.79 6.96 5.41
CA VAL A 587 14.68 7.85 6.17
C VAL A 587 14.11 9.26 6.16
N ASP A 588 13.69 9.74 7.33
CA ASP A 588 13.11 11.06 7.52
C ASP A 588 14.04 11.91 8.40
N LEU A 589 14.59 12.98 7.84
CA LEU A 589 15.47 13.93 8.52
C LEU A 589 14.74 15.27 8.67
N ASP A 590 14.33 15.59 9.89
CA ASP A 590 13.60 16.83 10.23
C ASP A 590 14.47 17.77 11.06
N GLY A 591 14.96 18.84 10.41
CA GLY A 591 15.90 19.80 10.95
C GLY A 591 17.33 19.26 11.08
N GLY A 592 18.21 20.05 11.71
CA GLY A 592 19.61 19.69 11.95
C GLY A 592 20.55 19.97 10.77
N ALA A 593 21.85 19.80 11.02
CA ALA A 593 22.91 20.10 10.06
C ALA A 593 23.90 18.95 9.87
N GLY A 594 24.50 18.84 8.68
CA GLY A 594 25.63 17.94 8.41
C GLY A 594 25.27 16.45 8.34
N HIS A 595 24.02 16.12 8.03
CA HIS A 595 23.57 14.73 7.90
C HIS A 595 24.20 14.01 6.72
N VAL A 596 24.44 12.71 6.88
CA VAL A 596 24.97 11.84 5.82
C VAL A 596 24.10 10.59 5.68
N VAL A 597 23.58 10.35 4.47
CA VAL A 597 22.94 9.08 4.10
C VAL A 597 23.69 8.48 2.92
N GLU A 598 24.44 7.41 3.17
CA GLU A 598 25.42 6.88 2.20
C GLU A 598 25.34 5.36 2.01
N GLY A 599 25.28 4.94 0.74
CA GLY A 599 25.41 3.53 0.37
C GLY A 599 24.31 2.63 0.93
N CYS A 600 23.12 3.19 1.21
CA CYS A 600 21.97 2.45 1.68
C CYS A 600 21.18 1.84 0.52
N ASP A 601 20.44 0.76 0.82
CA ASP A 601 19.47 0.13 -0.09
C ASP A 601 18.07 0.36 0.46
N VAL A 602 17.20 0.99 -0.30
CA VAL A 602 15.81 1.27 0.09
C VAL A 602 14.88 0.65 -0.93
N HIS A 603 13.96 -0.20 -0.47
CA HIS A 603 12.90 -0.74 -1.29
C HIS A 603 11.56 -0.75 -0.54
N ASP A 604 10.47 -0.83 -1.31
CA ASP A 604 9.09 -0.91 -0.82
C ASP A 604 8.63 0.28 0.06
N ALA A 605 9.27 1.45 -0.09
CA ALA A 605 8.86 2.68 0.60
C ALA A 605 7.93 3.55 -0.27
N LEU A 606 7.06 4.35 0.38
CA LEU A 606 6.34 5.42 -0.32
C LEU A 606 7.31 6.52 -0.72
N GLN A 607 8.11 6.94 0.26
CA GLN A 607 9.21 7.88 0.11
C GLN A 607 10.48 7.20 0.63
N ALA A 608 11.56 7.17 -0.15
CA ALA A 608 12.79 6.59 0.35
C ALA A 608 13.49 7.52 1.33
N LEU A 609 13.76 8.77 0.94
CA LEU A 609 14.40 9.74 1.81
C LEU A 609 13.65 11.08 1.78
N ARG A 610 13.37 11.63 2.96
CA ARG A 610 12.86 12.99 3.13
C ARG A 610 13.80 13.79 4.02
N LEU A 611 14.13 15.00 3.58
CA LEU A 611 14.91 15.97 4.32
C LEU A 611 14.09 17.25 4.41
N THR A 612 13.77 17.70 5.61
CA THR A 612 12.96 18.91 5.86
C THR A 612 13.75 19.87 6.72
N GLY A 613 13.99 21.10 6.24
CA GLY A 613 14.69 22.14 6.99
C GLY A 613 16.15 21.79 7.37
N THR A 614 16.78 20.84 6.69
CA THR A 614 18.16 20.42 6.98
C THR A 614 19.19 21.35 6.33
N VAL A 615 20.36 21.48 6.95
CA VAL A 615 21.49 22.30 6.44
C VAL A 615 22.71 21.43 6.14
N GLU A 616 23.35 21.64 5.00
CA GLU A 616 24.60 20.95 4.61
C GLU A 616 24.52 19.40 4.65
N ALA A 617 23.37 18.84 4.27
CA ALA A 617 23.15 17.39 4.23
C ALA A 617 23.70 16.75 2.94
N SER A 618 24.01 15.45 3.00
CA SER A 618 24.61 14.69 1.89
C SER A 618 23.96 13.33 1.71
N VAL A 619 23.32 13.10 0.57
CA VAL A 619 22.69 11.84 0.16
C VAL A 619 23.46 11.23 -1.01
N ARG A 620 24.20 10.14 -0.77
CA ARG A 620 25.19 9.64 -1.72
C ARG A 620 25.20 8.14 -1.96
N GLY A 621 25.28 7.73 -3.22
CA GLY A 621 25.57 6.34 -3.59
C GLY A 621 24.51 5.32 -3.14
N ASN A 622 23.28 5.77 -2.89
CA ASN A 622 22.19 4.90 -2.44
C ASN A 622 21.53 4.18 -3.62
N ARG A 623 21.00 2.98 -3.36
CA ARG A 623 20.09 2.27 -4.26
C ARG A 623 18.67 2.45 -3.75
N ILE A 624 17.79 2.96 -4.60
CA ILE A 624 16.46 3.39 -4.19
C ILE A 624 15.41 2.82 -5.15
N ARG A 625 14.39 2.20 -4.57
CA ARG A 625 13.14 1.85 -5.23
C ARG A 625 12.00 2.32 -4.33
N ALA A 626 11.27 3.34 -4.75
CA ALA A 626 10.17 3.92 -3.98
C ALA A 626 9.04 4.33 -4.91
N ARG A 627 7.80 4.29 -4.41
CA ARG A 627 6.61 4.56 -5.23
C ARG A 627 6.51 6.04 -5.63
N TRP A 628 6.64 6.94 -4.67
CA TRP A 628 6.52 8.36 -4.93
C TRP A 628 7.88 9.04 -5.04
N TRP A 629 8.58 9.21 -3.92
CA TRP A 629 9.80 9.99 -3.88
C TRP A 629 11.03 9.13 -3.68
N GLY A 630 12.05 9.33 -4.51
CA GLY A 630 13.39 8.85 -4.22
C GLY A 630 14.04 9.70 -3.12
N VAL A 631 14.29 10.97 -3.40
CA VAL A 631 14.80 11.95 -2.44
C VAL A 631 13.95 13.21 -2.51
N GLN A 632 13.29 13.54 -1.39
CA GLN A 632 12.53 14.77 -1.24
C GLN A 632 13.28 15.74 -0.32
N LEU A 633 13.55 16.93 -0.82
CA LEU A 633 14.14 18.04 -0.08
C LEU A 633 13.08 19.11 0.09
N VAL A 634 12.77 19.46 1.34
CA VAL A 634 11.80 20.50 1.69
C VAL A 634 12.52 21.59 2.49
N ASP A 635 12.60 22.79 1.93
CA ASP A 635 13.23 23.95 2.57
C ASP A 635 14.66 23.70 3.10
N THR A 636 15.45 22.92 2.35
CA THR A 636 16.84 22.59 2.73
C THR A 636 17.85 23.62 2.21
N GLU A 637 18.98 23.78 2.90
CA GLU A 637 20.09 24.65 2.48
C GLU A 637 21.37 23.85 2.29
N GLY A 638 22.01 23.97 1.12
CA GLY A 638 23.34 23.38 0.88
C GLY A 638 23.35 21.85 0.79
N THR A 639 22.22 21.22 0.45
CA THR A 639 22.10 19.77 0.34
C THR A 639 22.68 19.22 -0.96
N GLU A 640 23.39 18.09 -0.88
CA GLU A 640 23.94 17.40 -2.04
C GLU A 640 23.33 16.00 -2.24
N VAL A 641 22.78 15.74 -3.43
CA VAL A 641 22.23 14.44 -3.85
C VAL A 641 23.08 13.89 -4.98
N ILE A 642 23.95 12.92 -4.69
CA ILE A 642 25.05 12.53 -5.59
C ILE A 642 25.12 11.01 -5.83
N GLY A 643 25.14 10.61 -7.10
CA GLY A 643 25.52 9.23 -7.46
C GLY A 643 24.53 8.15 -7.02
N ASN A 644 23.28 8.52 -6.76
CA ASN A 644 22.25 7.56 -6.37
C ASN A 644 21.67 6.86 -7.60
N SER A 645 21.25 5.60 -7.43
CA SER A 645 20.50 4.84 -8.43
C SER A 645 19.06 4.70 -7.95
N MET A 646 18.12 5.23 -8.73
CA MET A 646 16.69 5.30 -8.39
C MET A 646 15.85 4.61 -9.46
N THR A 647 14.85 3.85 -9.05
CA THR A 647 13.96 3.12 -9.97
C THR A 647 12.51 3.18 -9.54
N ALA A 648 11.59 3.17 -10.51
CA ALA A 648 10.14 3.09 -10.29
C ALA A 648 9.55 4.23 -9.41
N THR A 649 10.16 5.42 -9.44
CA THR A 649 9.75 6.59 -8.66
C THR A 649 8.84 7.52 -9.46
N MET A 650 7.76 8.04 -8.85
CA MET A 650 7.03 9.19 -9.38
C MET A 650 7.95 10.41 -9.53
N ARG A 651 8.72 10.74 -8.49
CA ARG A 651 9.71 11.82 -8.45
C ARG A 651 11.02 11.26 -7.93
N ALA A 652 12.03 11.15 -8.78
CA ALA A 652 13.32 10.65 -8.31
C ALA A 652 13.99 11.64 -7.35
N VAL A 653 14.14 12.90 -7.74
CA VAL A 653 14.61 13.98 -6.85
C VAL A 653 13.62 15.14 -6.88
N ASP A 654 13.10 15.53 -5.74
CA ASP A 654 12.19 16.67 -5.57
C ASP A 654 12.84 17.72 -4.69
N VAL A 655 13.11 18.90 -5.27
CA VAL A 655 13.64 20.07 -4.57
C VAL A 655 12.50 21.07 -4.38
N ASP A 656 11.90 21.05 -3.20
CA ASP A 656 10.76 21.85 -2.82
C ASP A 656 11.19 22.97 -1.86
N GLY A 657 11.31 24.20 -2.40
CA GLY A 657 11.89 25.32 -1.65
C GLY A 657 13.41 25.21 -1.41
N GLY A 658 13.92 26.02 -0.49
CA GLY A 658 15.34 25.98 -0.10
C GLY A 658 16.34 26.61 -1.08
N THR A 659 17.64 26.42 -0.80
CA THR A 659 18.72 27.03 -1.59
C THR A 659 20.00 26.19 -1.66
N LEU A 660 20.87 26.49 -2.62
CA LEU A 660 22.22 25.91 -2.76
C LEU A 660 22.25 24.37 -2.91
N THR A 661 21.19 23.79 -3.47
CA THR A 661 21.08 22.34 -3.68
C THR A 661 21.89 21.89 -4.89
N ARG A 662 22.59 20.75 -4.78
CA ARG A 662 23.28 20.10 -5.91
C ARG A 662 22.74 18.70 -6.16
N VAL A 663 22.29 18.45 -7.39
CA VAL A 663 21.83 17.14 -7.85
C VAL A 663 22.77 16.65 -8.94
N THR A 664 23.68 15.73 -8.61
CA THR A 664 24.81 15.39 -9.49
C THR A 664 24.95 13.89 -9.73
N SER A 665 25.12 13.49 -10.99
CA SER A 665 25.48 12.11 -11.38
C SER A 665 24.51 11.02 -10.88
N ASN A 666 23.24 11.34 -10.65
CA ASN A 666 22.23 10.34 -10.29
C ASN A 666 21.75 9.60 -11.54
N ALA A 667 21.41 8.32 -11.39
CA ALA A 667 20.81 7.50 -12.43
C ALA A 667 19.37 7.16 -12.04
N VAL A 668 18.41 7.55 -12.87
CA VAL A 668 16.99 7.26 -12.71
C VAL A 668 16.55 6.38 -13.86
N ILE A 669 15.93 5.25 -13.56
CA ILE A 669 15.45 4.29 -14.57
C ILE A 669 13.97 4.01 -14.30
N ASP A 670 13.14 4.10 -15.34
CA ASP A 670 11.71 3.80 -15.32
C ASP A 670 10.94 4.58 -14.23
N GLY A 671 11.26 5.87 -14.04
CA GLY A 671 10.49 6.79 -13.19
C GLY A 671 9.46 7.59 -13.97
N ASP A 672 8.64 8.42 -13.31
CA ASP A 672 7.83 9.43 -13.99
C ASP A 672 8.65 10.69 -14.27
N THR A 673 9.20 11.33 -13.23
CA THR A 673 10.01 12.55 -13.35
C THR A 673 11.40 12.38 -12.73
N GLY A 674 12.45 12.72 -13.48
CA GLY A 674 13.85 12.57 -13.07
C GLY A 674 14.28 13.57 -11.99
N CYS A 675 13.93 14.84 -12.13
CA CYS A 675 14.16 15.87 -11.12
C CYS A 675 13.09 16.96 -11.19
N ILE A 676 12.62 17.41 -10.04
CA ILE A 676 11.70 18.54 -9.88
C ILE A 676 12.37 19.64 -9.06
N VAL A 677 12.19 20.90 -9.48
CA VAL A 677 12.57 22.08 -8.71
C VAL A 677 11.36 22.99 -8.61
N GLN A 678 10.86 23.23 -7.39
CA GLN A 678 9.58 23.93 -7.19
C GLN A 678 9.56 24.88 -5.97
N ARG A 679 8.48 25.66 -5.87
CA ARG A 679 8.12 26.50 -4.72
C ARG A 679 9.23 27.44 -4.23
N GLY A 680 9.85 28.16 -5.15
CA GLY A 680 10.87 29.16 -4.84
C GLY A 680 12.27 28.60 -4.59
N ALA A 681 12.47 27.29 -4.73
CA ALA A 681 13.79 26.67 -4.72
C ALA A 681 14.75 27.43 -5.64
N SER A 682 15.90 27.85 -5.13
CA SER A 682 16.83 28.73 -5.85
C SER A 682 18.27 28.26 -5.70
N ASP A 683 19.14 28.70 -6.60
CA ASP A 683 20.56 28.33 -6.61
C ASP A 683 20.78 26.81 -6.69
N VAL A 684 19.93 26.15 -7.48
CA VAL A 684 19.96 24.70 -7.69
C VAL A 684 20.86 24.37 -8.88
N GLU A 685 21.81 23.46 -8.70
CA GLU A 685 22.72 22.97 -9.75
C GLU A 685 22.43 21.49 -10.06
N ILE A 686 22.06 21.19 -11.31
CA ILE A 686 21.68 19.86 -11.77
C ILE A 686 22.64 19.40 -12.86
N THR A 687 23.59 18.53 -12.54
CA THR A 687 24.70 18.21 -13.46
C THR A 687 24.95 16.71 -13.64
N GLY A 688 25.13 16.27 -14.89
CA GLY A 688 25.60 14.91 -15.18
C GLY A 688 24.63 13.78 -14.84
N ASN A 689 23.34 14.07 -14.64
CA ASN A 689 22.34 13.05 -14.31
C ASN A 689 21.93 12.26 -15.55
N HIS A 690 21.54 11.01 -15.35
CA HIS A 690 21.06 10.11 -16.39
C HIS A 690 19.63 9.68 -16.07
N TRP A 691 18.70 9.97 -16.98
CA TRP A 691 17.28 9.65 -16.84
C TRP A 691 16.86 8.77 -18.00
N GLN A 692 16.55 7.50 -17.74
CA GLN A 692 16.14 6.53 -18.75
C GLN A 692 14.69 6.09 -18.51
N GLY A 693 13.86 6.13 -19.55
CA GLY A 693 12.47 5.68 -19.47
C GLY A 693 11.56 6.63 -18.68
N CYS A 694 12.07 7.79 -18.24
CA CYS A 694 11.29 8.81 -17.54
C CYS A 694 10.30 9.51 -18.48
N ARG A 695 9.11 9.89 -17.99
CA ARG A 695 8.19 10.77 -18.74
C ARG A 695 8.81 12.16 -18.92
N VAL A 696 9.33 12.73 -17.84
CA VAL A 696 10.02 14.03 -17.84
C VAL A 696 11.41 13.91 -17.23
N GLY A 697 12.42 14.50 -17.88
CA GLY A 697 13.76 14.61 -17.32
C GLY A 697 13.81 15.60 -16.14
N LEU A 698 13.67 16.88 -16.44
CA LEU A 698 13.63 17.99 -15.47
C LEU A 698 12.33 18.77 -15.57
N LEU A 699 11.65 18.99 -14.43
CA LEU A 699 10.53 19.93 -14.32
C LEU A 699 10.88 21.07 -13.35
N THR A 700 10.74 22.31 -13.79
CA THR A 700 10.83 23.48 -12.92
C THR A 700 9.46 24.13 -12.77
N TRP A 701 9.10 24.64 -11.59
CA TRP A 701 7.80 25.29 -11.37
C TRP A 701 7.85 26.32 -10.24
N ASP A 702 7.66 27.60 -10.54
CA ASP A 702 7.88 28.69 -9.59
C ASP A 702 9.30 28.63 -8.98
N ALA A 703 10.28 28.20 -9.77
CA ALA A 703 11.67 28.03 -9.34
C ALA A 703 12.46 29.33 -9.52
N GLY A 704 13.42 29.56 -8.62
CA GLY A 704 14.39 30.65 -8.74
C GLY A 704 15.50 30.32 -9.74
N ARG A 705 16.75 30.63 -9.38
CA ARG A 705 17.90 30.37 -10.26
C ARG A 705 18.21 28.87 -10.32
N VAL A 706 17.92 28.22 -11.45
CA VAL A 706 18.30 26.83 -11.74
C VAL A 706 19.38 26.78 -12.82
N ARG A 707 20.45 26.02 -12.59
CA ARG A 707 21.51 25.76 -13.58
C ARG A 707 21.57 24.27 -13.87
N GLN A 708 21.54 23.90 -15.15
CA GLN A 708 21.70 22.52 -15.57
C GLN A 708 22.80 22.35 -16.62
N ARG A 709 23.55 21.24 -16.55
CA ARG A 709 24.63 20.91 -17.50
C ARG A 709 24.81 19.40 -17.63
N ASP A 710 25.14 18.92 -18.83
CA ASP A 710 25.54 17.52 -19.07
C ASP A 710 24.52 16.45 -18.61
N ASN A 711 23.24 16.78 -18.43
CA ASN A 711 22.20 15.79 -18.12
C ASN A 711 21.78 15.06 -19.40
N THR A 712 21.52 13.76 -19.31
CA THR A 712 21.11 12.93 -20.44
C THR A 712 19.77 12.28 -20.15
N THR A 713 18.80 12.51 -21.03
CA THR A 713 17.52 11.80 -21.03
C THR A 713 17.51 10.79 -22.18
N VAL A 714 17.08 9.56 -21.91
CA VAL A 714 16.95 8.48 -22.91
C VAL A 714 15.54 7.91 -22.82
N ASP A 715 14.92 7.69 -23.98
CA ASP A 715 13.56 7.15 -24.10
C ASP A 715 12.52 7.93 -23.27
N ALA A 716 12.58 9.26 -23.37
CA ALA A 716 11.66 10.16 -22.69
C ALA A 716 10.21 9.90 -23.14
N GLY A 717 9.30 9.77 -22.18
CA GLY A 717 7.86 9.59 -22.46
C GLY A 717 7.19 10.84 -23.00
N GLU A 718 7.62 12.03 -22.58
CA GLU A 718 7.09 13.33 -23.03
C GLU A 718 8.18 14.33 -23.38
N ALA A 719 9.03 14.75 -22.43
CA ALA A 719 9.97 15.84 -22.65
C ALA A 719 11.23 15.76 -21.77
N ASP A 720 12.35 16.28 -22.28
CA ASP A 720 13.60 16.35 -21.52
C ASP A 720 13.53 17.42 -20.40
N VAL A 721 12.92 18.57 -20.70
CA VAL A 721 12.78 19.70 -19.77
C VAL A 721 11.41 20.35 -19.92
N VAL A 722 10.72 20.56 -18.81
CA VAL A 722 9.46 21.31 -18.70
C VAL A 722 9.67 22.50 -17.76
N ASN A 723 9.33 23.70 -18.22
CA ASN A 723 9.41 24.91 -17.40
C ASN A 723 8.01 25.46 -17.09
N GLY A 724 7.74 25.60 -15.80
CA GLY A 724 6.59 26.24 -15.20
C GLY A 724 6.72 27.77 -15.21
N PRO A 725 5.78 28.46 -14.54
CA PRO A 725 5.84 29.90 -14.28
C PRO A 725 7.13 30.33 -13.57
#